data_AF-A0AAW0KT57-F1
#
_entry.id   AF-A0AAW0KT57-F1
#
_cell.length_a   1.000
_cell.length_b   1.000
_cell.length_c   1.000
_cell.angle_alpha   90.00
_cell.angle_beta   90.00
_cell.angle_gamma   90.00
#
_symmetry.space_group_name_H-M   'P 1'
#
loop_
_entity.id
_entity.type
_entity.pdbx_description
1 polymer ?
#
loop_
_entity_poly.entity_id
_entity_poly.type
_entity_poly.pdbx_seq_one_letter_code
_entity_poly.pdbx_strand_id
1 'polypeptide(L)'
;MQTDGNLVLSAYHYSDPGYWTTQTFLDNVSLIFDHNASMYLVNGTSDVIYSITMSTTSPVEDYYHRATVEYHGNFQQYIYHKRNGSGWKRVWRAGNDPCFVTSICGLNGMCTSSDNETVSCSCLPGYIPLDPSDVSKGCYQENVVNYCTDPSMRNFSMMLIEDADFPPDAYSGDLGQVRDVNVEGCKKAVMDDCYTWAASWVDSRCLKKRMPLLNARKRASTKGSVAFIKVPNKKKSEDPSLATKRKNFDTRVLLVIGLTISASLAFLFGVFALYYHLLKRKQSPNAKTIGINFREFTFQELREATNGFSKVLGRGKLEMVVGHEPEVLSDFKRFERMALVGLWCINRDPILRPSMKKVTQMLEGTMEVGIPPQAKLTMSQLCMPVYIVSIKMSLFHPLDPLNPTEIDQIRHIIEKSHLGSLPNLAFHFVDVEEPDKQDVLKWLSYKEIKPNRQAKVVIRARGETYELIVDLTIGSIISNQVYSGYGYPPLTFSELLRASKLPLKYPKFKKSILRRGLNLSEVSCVPFTIGISVLVDVDSMKITMYTDRLRAPVPKAEGTDFQSPKGKHNSTTCNITNGGFTIEGQNVEWGNWNFHVGFNARAGVIISTASIFDDRKRKFRRVLYRGHVSETFVPYMDPTSEWYYRTFMDIGEFGFGRTADTLQPFYDCPGNAAFIDGYMVGADGQAQKLPRAICIFERYAGDVAWRHTEIIVPGKVVDLTGILMMKATPYTNTDQIMENEYGPLVAENTVAVHHDHLLTYYLDLDVDGNDNSFVKAKLETIRVSNQNTHTTSPRKSYWTVVKQTAKTEAEARIQLGLEPSELLVVNPNKKTRLGNHVGYRLITGQPVNSLLSNDDYPQIRAAYTKYQVWVTAYNKSERWPGGFYADHSRGDDGLAIWSQRNKAIDNKDIVLWYTVGFHHVPCQEDFPVMPTLHGGFELRPANYFESNPLLKQE
;
A
#
# COMPACT_ATOMS: atom_id res chain seq x y z
N MET A 1 -12.91 24.96 -11.97
CA MET A 1 -13.85 24.99 -13.12
C MET A 1 -13.96 23.58 -13.65
N GLN A 2 -15.16 23.06 -13.88
CA GLN A 2 -15.38 21.75 -14.50
C GLN A 2 -15.34 21.86 -16.03
N THR A 3 -15.20 20.72 -16.72
CA THR A 3 -15.08 20.66 -18.19
C THR A 3 -16.37 21.04 -18.91
N ASP A 4 -17.51 20.95 -18.23
CA ASP A 4 -18.83 21.41 -18.70
C ASP A 4 -19.07 22.91 -18.44
N GLY A 5 -18.02 23.65 -18.06
CA GLY A 5 -18.05 25.08 -17.75
C GLY A 5 -18.68 25.45 -16.41
N ASN A 6 -19.01 24.46 -15.58
CA ASN A 6 -19.61 24.70 -14.28
C ASN A 6 -18.54 25.09 -13.26
N LEU A 7 -18.71 26.21 -12.54
CA LEU A 7 -17.83 26.57 -11.43
C LEU A 7 -18.38 25.92 -10.17
N VAL A 8 -17.62 24.97 -9.62
CA VAL A 8 -18.00 24.17 -8.46
C VAL A 8 -16.96 24.33 -7.35
N LEU A 9 -17.42 24.47 -6.11
CA LEU A 9 -16.62 24.31 -4.90
C LEU A 9 -16.92 22.94 -4.29
N SER A 10 -15.90 22.12 -4.12
CA SER A 10 -16.01 20.75 -3.58
C SER A 10 -14.90 20.48 -2.58
N ALA A 11 -15.16 19.59 -1.63
CA ALA A 11 -14.12 19.14 -0.69
C ALA A 11 -13.08 18.25 -1.41
N TYR A 12 -11.79 18.54 -1.24
CA TYR A 12 -10.69 17.83 -1.94
C TYR A 12 -10.47 16.38 -1.44
N HIS A 13 -10.71 16.11 -0.16
CA HIS A 13 -10.42 14.80 0.46
C HIS A 13 -11.61 13.83 0.52
N TYR A 14 -12.78 14.25 0.03
CA TYR A 14 -14.00 13.45 0.05
C TYR A 14 -14.63 13.51 -1.34
N SER A 15 -15.23 12.41 -1.79
CA SER A 15 -15.99 12.37 -3.05
C SER A 15 -17.27 13.21 -2.91
N ASP A 16 -17.12 14.53 -3.00
CA ASP A 16 -18.20 15.50 -2.86
C ASP A 16 -18.59 16.03 -4.25
N PRO A 17 -19.87 15.93 -4.66
CA PRO A 17 -20.36 16.50 -5.93
C PRO A 17 -20.25 18.04 -5.99
N GLY A 18 -19.92 18.68 -4.86
CA GLY A 18 -19.71 20.10 -4.74
C GLY A 18 -20.78 20.76 -3.88
N TYR A 19 -20.37 21.41 -2.79
CA TYR A 19 -21.25 22.11 -1.87
C TYR A 19 -21.73 23.48 -2.38
N TRP A 20 -21.15 23.98 -3.47
CA TRP A 20 -21.59 25.20 -4.16
C TRP A 20 -21.31 25.11 -5.65
N THR A 21 -22.22 25.62 -6.48
CA THR A 21 -22.09 25.58 -7.93
C THR A 21 -22.78 26.78 -8.59
N THR A 22 -22.22 27.26 -9.71
CA THR A 22 -22.84 28.29 -10.55
C THR A 22 -23.90 27.73 -11.51
N GLN A 23 -23.98 26.41 -11.67
CA GLN A 23 -24.84 25.70 -12.62
C GLN A 23 -24.70 26.20 -14.07
N THR A 24 -23.49 26.63 -14.44
CA THR A 24 -23.17 27.09 -15.79
C THR A 24 -22.74 25.91 -16.65
N PHE A 25 -23.68 25.27 -17.34
CA PHE A 25 -23.42 24.09 -18.19
C PHE A 25 -23.17 24.48 -19.65
N LEU A 26 -21.99 25.04 -19.93
CA LEU A 26 -21.58 25.50 -21.26
C LEU A 26 -20.10 25.17 -21.51
N ASP A 27 -19.74 24.79 -22.74
CA ASP A 27 -18.34 24.55 -23.07
C ASP A 27 -17.54 25.88 -23.16
N ASN A 28 -16.24 25.84 -22.86
CA ASN A 28 -15.33 26.99 -22.89
C ASN A 28 -15.75 28.19 -22.00
N VAL A 29 -15.99 27.93 -20.72
CA VAL A 29 -16.27 28.98 -19.72
C VAL A 29 -15.01 29.36 -18.95
N SER A 30 -14.78 30.67 -18.79
CA SER A 30 -13.67 31.21 -18.00
C SER A 30 -14.19 32.09 -16.85
N LEU A 31 -13.57 31.98 -15.68
CA LEU A 31 -13.81 32.89 -14.55
C LEU A 31 -12.93 34.14 -14.70
N ILE A 32 -13.55 35.31 -14.74
CA ILE A 32 -12.88 36.60 -14.86
C ILE A 32 -12.96 37.33 -13.52
N PHE A 33 -11.82 37.86 -13.08
CA PHE A 33 -11.73 38.85 -12.01
C PHE A 33 -11.13 40.11 -12.61
N ASP A 34 -11.96 41.13 -12.85
CA ASP A 34 -11.59 42.27 -13.69
C ASP A 34 -10.95 43.43 -12.91
N HIS A 35 -10.57 44.48 -13.64
CA HIS A 35 -9.95 45.68 -13.09
C HIS A 35 -10.88 46.50 -12.18
N ASN A 36 -12.20 46.28 -12.25
CA ASN A 36 -13.20 46.87 -11.34
C ASN A 36 -13.47 45.98 -10.13
N ALA A 37 -12.65 44.94 -9.96
CA ALA A 37 -12.77 43.90 -8.95
C ALA A 37 -14.11 43.14 -8.98
N SER A 38 -14.76 43.08 -10.15
CA SER A 38 -15.95 42.27 -10.37
C SER A 38 -15.55 40.85 -10.79
N MET A 39 -16.24 39.85 -10.24
CA MET A 39 -16.10 38.45 -10.61
C MET A 39 -17.30 37.99 -11.43
N TYR A 40 -17.04 37.39 -12.59
CA TYR A 40 -18.07 36.85 -13.48
C TYR A 40 -17.52 35.74 -14.38
N LEU A 41 -18.41 34.93 -14.94
CA LEU A 41 -18.11 33.87 -15.88
C LEU A 41 -18.41 34.36 -17.30
N VAL A 42 -17.48 34.09 -18.22
CA VAL A 42 -17.63 34.36 -19.66
C VAL A 42 -17.56 33.09 -20.48
N ASN A 43 -18.26 33.03 -21.61
CA ASN A 43 -18.18 31.93 -22.57
C ASN A 43 -17.03 32.15 -23.58
N GLY A 44 -16.88 31.21 -24.53
CA GLY A 44 -15.86 31.29 -25.60
C GLY A 44 -15.99 32.50 -26.54
N THR A 45 -17.12 33.21 -26.56
CA THR A 45 -17.32 34.47 -27.30
C THR A 45 -17.10 35.71 -26.44
N SER A 46 -16.64 35.55 -25.19
CA SER A 46 -16.44 36.62 -24.20
C SER A 46 -17.72 37.29 -23.70
N ASP A 47 -18.89 36.67 -23.92
CA ASP A 47 -20.15 37.13 -23.34
C ASP A 47 -20.24 36.73 -21.87
N VAL A 48 -20.68 37.66 -21.00
CA VAL A 48 -20.91 37.38 -19.58
C VAL A 48 -22.15 36.51 -19.42
N ILE A 49 -21.94 35.28 -18.93
CA ILE A 49 -23.01 34.28 -18.75
C ILE A 49 -23.48 34.16 -17.30
N TYR A 50 -22.65 34.55 -16.33
CA TYR A 50 -23.01 34.50 -14.91
C TYR A 50 -22.19 35.50 -14.10
N SER A 51 -22.85 36.47 -13.45
CA SER A 51 -22.16 37.42 -12.57
C SER A 51 -22.10 36.90 -11.13
N ILE A 52 -20.90 36.69 -10.61
CA ILE A 52 -20.68 36.19 -9.24
C ILE A 52 -20.84 37.33 -8.23
N THR A 53 -20.34 38.52 -8.57
CA THR A 53 -20.50 39.74 -7.76
C THR A 53 -21.34 40.76 -8.54
N MET A 54 -22.47 41.18 -7.99
CA MET A 54 -23.41 42.08 -8.70
C MET A 54 -22.98 43.56 -8.73
N SER A 55 -22.17 44.01 -7.77
CA SER A 55 -21.48 45.32 -7.80
C SER A 55 -20.39 45.40 -6.73
N THR A 56 -19.25 46.03 -7.04
CA THR A 56 -18.21 46.33 -6.05
C THR A 56 -18.53 47.66 -5.38
N THR A 57 -18.86 47.64 -4.09
CA THR A 57 -19.22 48.84 -3.31
C THR A 57 -18.00 49.67 -2.90
N SER A 58 -16.80 49.25 -3.26
CA SER A 58 -15.53 49.86 -2.84
C SER A 58 -14.65 50.13 -4.06
N PRO A 59 -14.18 51.38 -4.27
CA PRO A 59 -13.39 51.75 -5.45
C PRO A 59 -12.00 51.09 -5.41
N VAL A 60 -11.56 50.55 -6.55
CA VAL A 60 -10.23 49.92 -6.69
C VAL A 60 -9.09 50.92 -6.53
N GLU A 61 -9.37 52.21 -6.64
CA GLU A 61 -8.44 53.31 -6.38
C GLU A 61 -8.02 53.33 -4.91
N ASP A 62 -8.99 53.14 -4.01
CA ASP A 62 -8.80 53.28 -2.55
C ASP A 62 -8.52 51.96 -1.84
N TYR A 63 -8.85 50.82 -2.46
CA TYR A 63 -8.77 49.49 -1.85
C TYR A 63 -7.98 48.48 -2.70
N TYR A 64 -7.22 47.59 -2.07
CA TYR A 64 -6.76 46.35 -2.68
C TYR A 64 -7.88 45.31 -2.61
N HIS A 65 -8.12 44.57 -3.69
CA HIS A 65 -9.10 43.49 -3.73
C HIS A 65 -8.42 42.14 -3.89
N ARG A 66 -8.93 41.12 -3.19
CA ARG A 66 -8.42 39.74 -3.28
C ARG A 66 -9.58 38.76 -3.21
N ALA A 67 -9.68 37.85 -4.18
CA ALA A 67 -10.56 36.70 -4.10
C ALA A 67 -9.74 35.45 -3.75
N THR A 68 -10.17 34.68 -2.74
CA THR A 68 -9.46 33.47 -2.29
C THR A 68 -10.42 32.48 -1.67
N VAL A 69 -10.04 31.20 -1.70
CA VAL A 69 -10.66 30.16 -0.86
C VAL A 69 -9.93 30.17 0.48
N GLU A 70 -10.67 30.17 1.58
CA GLU A 70 -10.08 30.10 2.92
C GLU A 70 -9.77 28.67 3.36
N TYR A 71 -9.06 28.50 4.47
CA TYR A 71 -8.77 27.18 5.05
C TYR A 71 -10.04 26.37 5.41
N HIS A 72 -11.17 27.05 5.59
CA HIS A 72 -12.50 26.45 5.78
C HIS A 72 -13.23 26.13 4.46
N GLY A 73 -12.62 26.31 3.29
CA GLY A 73 -13.15 25.93 1.98
C GLY A 73 -14.14 26.90 1.33
N ASN A 74 -14.61 27.95 2.01
CA ASN A 74 -15.52 28.91 1.39
C ASN A 74 -14.75 29.90 0.48
N PHE A 75 -15.25 30.15 -0.74
CA PHE A 75 -14.66 31.12 -1.69
C PHE A 75 -15.16 32.52 -1.39
N GLN A 76 -14.26 33.49 -1.23
CA GLN A 76 -14.57 34.80 -0.66
C GLN A 76 -13.76 35.92 -1.31
N GLN A 77 -14.31 37.13 -1.27
CA GLN A 77 -13.64 38.35 -1.72
C GLN A 77 -13.41 39.29 -0.53
N TYR A 78 -12.22 39.87 -0.50
CA TYR A 78 -11.71 40.76 0.52
C TYR A 78 -11.28 42.10 -0.06
N ILE A 79 -11.38 43.15 0.76
CA ILE A 79 -10.83 44.49 0.50
C ILE A 79 -9.86 44.90 1.60
N TYR A 80 -8.82 45.67 1.26
CA TYR A 80 -7.91 46.30 2.21
C TYR A 80 -7.71 47.76 1.82
N HIS A 81 -8.00 48.68 2.74
CA HIS A 81 -7.88 50.12 2.46
C HIS A 81 -6.40 50.51 2.31
N LYS A 82 -6.00 51.07 1.16
CA LYS A 82 -4.58 51.30 0.83
C LYS A 82 -3.87 52.28 1.78
N ARG A 83 -4.58 53.32 2.24
CA ARG A 83 -4.03 54.37 3.13
C ARG A 83 -4.27 54.14 4.63
N ASN A 84 -5.50 53.77 5.03
CA ASN A 84 -5.93 53.69 6.43
C ASN A 84 -6.38 52.27 6.86
N GLY A 85 -5.87 51.22 6.22
CA GLY A 85 -6.30 49.84 6.48
C GLY A 85 -5.72 49.26 7.78
N SER A 86 -6.59 48.78 8.67
CA SER A 86 -6.19 48.01 9.86
C SER A 86 -6.23 46.48 9.65
N GLY A 87 -6.76 46.02 8.52
CA GLY A 87 -6.90 44.60 8.19
C GLY A 87 -7.75 44.37 6.93
N TRP A 88 -7.77 43.13 6.44
CA TRP A 88 -8.63 42.73 5.33
C TRP A 88 -10.09 42.63 5.79
N LYS A 89 -11.00 43.28 5.07
CA LYS A 89 -12.45 43.21 5.31
C LYS A 89 -13.10 42.38 4.20
N ARG A 90 -13.88 41.37 4.58
CA ARG A 90 -14.64 40.57 3.62
C ARG A 90 -15.79 41.39 3.03
N VAL A 91 -15.97 41.33 1.71
CA VAL A 91 -17.06 42.00 0.99
C VAL A 91 -18.02 41.03 0.31
N TRP A 92 -17.59 39.80 0.03
CA TRP A 92 -18.43 38.78 -0.58
C TRP A 92 -17.97 37.37 -0.18
N ARG A 93 -18.89 36.40 -0.19
CA ARG A 93 -18.62 34.97 0.02
C ARG A 93 -19.63 34.10 -0.75
N ALA A 94 -19.20 32.93 -1.19
CA ALA A 94 -20.00 32.01 -1.99
C ALA A 94 -21.22 31.47 -1.21
N GLY A 95 -21.05 31.16 0.07
CA GLY A 95 -22.19 30.87 0.95
C GLY A 95 -22.11 31.58 2.30
N ASN A 96 -23.29 31.92 2.82
CA ASN A 96 -23.44 32.82 3.97
C ASN A 96 -23.23 32.18 5.33
N ASP A 97 -23.26 30.86 5.44
CA ASP A 97 -23.10 30.14 6.71
C ASP A 97 -21.95 29.14 6.62
N PRO A 98 -20.85 29.29 7.35
CA PRO A 98 -19.66 28.47 7.15
C PRO A 98 -19.90 26.95 7.32
N CYS A 99 -20.93 26.51 8.06
CA CYS A 99 -21.32 25.09 8.14
C CYS A 99 -22.05 24.54 6.89
N PHE A 100 -22.26 25.34 5.84
CA PHE A 100 -22.69 24.83 4.52
C PHE A 100 -21.54 24.11 3.80
N VAL A 101 -20.29 24.45 4.11
CA VAL A 101 -19.12 23.77 3.54
C VAL A 101 -19.05 22.36 4.11
N THR A 102 -18.96 21.38 3.22
CA THR A 102 -18.92 19.97 3.62
C THR A 102 -17.60 19.61 4.28
N SER A 103 -17.66 18.73 5.27
CA SER A 103 -16.54 18.08 5.95
C SER A 103 -15.62 19.01 6.75
N ILE A 104 -16.09 20.21 7.10
CA ILE A 104 -15.33 21.21 7.87
C ILE A 104 -14.92 20.74 9.28
N CYS A 105 -15.67 19.81 9.87
CA CYS A 105 -15.36 19.20 11.17
C CYS A 105 -14.93 17.73 11.06
N GLY A 106 -14.52 17.30 9.87
CA GLY A 106 -14.07 15.93 9.60
C GLY A 106 -15.17 14.88 9.79
N LEU A 107 -14.76 13.61 9.74
CA LEU A 107 -15.66 12.47 9.88
C LEU A 107 -16.33 12.45 11.26
N ASN A 108 -17.64 12.19 11.32
CA ASN A 108 -18.43 12.07 12.55
C ASN A 108 -18.34 13.31 13.48
N GLY A 109 -17.87 14.44 12.96
CA GLY A 109 -17.88 15.73 13.62
C GLY A 109 -19.16 16.49 13.30
N MET A 110 -19.51 17.41 14.19
CA MET A 110 -20.64 18.31 14.08
C MET A 110 -20.15 19.75 14.00
N CYS A 111 -20.51 20.42 12.92
CA CYS A 111 -20.27 21.85 12.73
C CYS A 111 -21.37 22.66 13.41
N THR A 112 -20.98 23.58 14.28
CA THR A 112 -21.90 24.55 14.89
C THR A 112 -21.48 25.96 14.51
N SER A 113 -22.46 26.73 14.04
CA SER A 113 -22.30 28.13 13.64
C SER A 113 -23.48 28.92 14.19
N SER A 114 -23.24 29.69 15.25
CA SER A 114 -24.28 30.44 15.97
C SER A 114 -24.46 31.87 15.45
N ASP A 115 -23.41 32.44 14.84
CA ASP A 115 -23.34 33.83 14.37
C ASP A 115 -23.15 33.93 12.84
N ASN A 116 -23.19 32.80 12.11
CA ASN A 116 -22.88 32.70 10.68
C ASN A 116 -21.47 33.19 10.30
N GLU A 117 -20.55 33.24 11.27
CA GLU A 117 -19.18 33.72 11.10
C GLU A 117 -18.15 32.75 11.67
N THR A 118 -18.40 32.22 12.87
CA THR A 118 -17.50 31.32 13.57
C THR A 118 -17.92 29.87 13.41
N VAL A 119 -16.92 29.01 13.21
CA VAL A 119 -17.10 27.57 13.13
C VAL A 119 -16.59 26.95 14.42
N SER A 120 -17.45 26.14 15.04
CA SER A 120 -17.07 25.32 16.19
C SER A 120 -17.31 23.85 15.85
N CYS A 121 -16.25 23.04 15.98
CA CYS A 121 -16.30 21.61 15.76
C CYS A 121 -16.42 20.85 17.07
N SER A 122 -17.39 19.93 17.14
CA SER A 122 -17.60 19.03 18.27
C SER A 122 -17.85 17.62 17.77
N CYS A 123 -17.58 16.60 18.58
CA CYS A 123 -17.92 15.23 18.20
C CYS A 123 -19.39 14.93 18.41
N LEU A 124 -19.95 14.10 17.54
CA LEU A 124 -21.29 13.57 17.74
C LEU A 124 -21.37 12.76 19.05
N PRO A 125 -22.53 12.70 19.72
CA PRO A 125 -22.73 11.88 20.91
C PRO A 125 -22.25 10.44 20.73
N GLY A 126 -21.39 9.97 21.64
CA GLY A 126 -20.77 8.64 21.58
C GLY A 126 -19.47 8.55 20.79
N TYR A 127 -18.99 9.67 20.24
CA TYR A 127 -17.73 9.77 19.50
C TYR A 127 -16.71 10.62 20.26
N ILE A 128 -15.44 10.33 20.02
CA ILE A 128 -14.28 10.93 20.67
C ILE A 128 -13.45 11.67 19.60
N PRO A 129 -12.89 12.85 19.90
CA PRO A 129 -12.03 13.56 18.94
C PRO A 129 -10.83 12.73 18.53
N LEU A 130 -10.51 12.71 17.23
CA LEU A 130 -9.27 12.11 16.72
C LEU A 130 -8.04 12.83 17.27
N ASP A 131 -8.13 14.16 17.36
CA ASP A 131 -7.15 15.02 17.99
C ASP A 131 -7.83 15.84 19.09
N PRO A 132 -7.52 15.60 20.38
CA PRO A 132 -8.09 16.37 21.48
C PRO A 132 -7.75 17.86 21.44
N SER A 133 -6.69 18.24 20.71
CA SER A 133 -6.29 19.63 20.54
C SER A 133 -6.96 20.30 19.32
N ASP A 134 -7.52 19.51 18.40
CA ASP A 134 -8.16 19.99 17.17
C ASP A 134 -9.27 19.03 16.69
N VAL A 135 -10.49 19.31 17.14
CA VAL A 135 -11.68 18.50 16.80
C VAL A 135 -12.06 18.60 15.31
N SER A 136 -11.57 19.61 14.59
CA SER A 136 -11.89 19.79 13.16
C SER A 136 -11.36 18.65 12.29
N LYS A 137 -10.37 17.90 12.78
CA LYS A 137 -9.82 16.70 12.13
C LYS A 137 -10.79 15.51 12.12
N GLY A 138 -11.89 15.57 12.87
CA GLY A 138 -12.90 14.53 12.94
C GLY A 138 -12.88 13.72 14.23
N CYS A 139 -13.78 12.73 14.29
CA CYS A 139 -14.10 11.96 15.48
C CYS A 139 -14.28 10.47 15.17
N TYR A 140 -14.04 9.62 16.16
CA TYR A 140 -14.15 8.16 16.05
C TYR A 140 -14.96 7.57 17.21
N GLN A 141 -15.51 6.37 17.04
CA GLN A 141 -16.12 5.61 18.14
C GLN A 141 -15.07 4.77 18.86
N GLU A 142 -15.12 4.76 20.19
CA GLU A 142 -14.25 3.90 21.01
C GLU A 142 -14.47 2.40 20.73
N ASN A 143 -15.70 2.00 20.39
CA ASN A 143 -16.07 0.64 20.01
C ASN A 143 -16.91 0.67 18.73
N VAL A 144 -16.42 0.02 17.67
CA VAL A 144 -17.18 -0.14 16.41
C VAL A 144 -18.22 -1.23 16.62
N VAL A 145 -19.50 -0.87 16.55
CA VAL A 145 -20.62 -1.80 16.81
C VAL A 145 -21.37 -2.11 15.53
N ASN A 146 -21.50 -3.40 15.22
CA ASN A 146 -22.40 -3.90 14.18
C ASN A 146 -23.72 -4.36 14.84
N TYR A 147 -24.79 -3.58 14.63
CA TYR A 147 -26.11 -3.85 15.21
C TYR A 147 -26.85 -5.02 14.56
N CYS A 148 -26.36 -5.57 13.44
CA CYS A 148 -27.02 -6.65 12.69
C CYS A 148 -26.45 -8.06 13.01
N THR A 149 -25.28 -8.18 13.63
CA THR A 149 -24.58 -9.48 13.79
C THR A 149 -24.82 -10.21 15.11
N ASP A 150 -25.21 -9.52 16.19
CA ASP A 150 -25.32 -10.14 17.53
C ASP A 150 -26.56 -9.59 18.32
N PRO A 151 -27.46 -10.45 18.82
CA PRO A 151 -28.59 -10.03 19.66
C PRO A 151 -28.18 -9.27 20.93
N SER A 152 -27.01 -9.54 21.50
CA SER A 152 -26.47 -8.88 22.69
C SER A 152 -25.96 -7.46 22.42
N MET A 153 -25.65 -7.15 21.15
CA MET A 153 -25.17 -5.85 20.67
C MET A 153 -26.32 -4.91 20.25
N ARG A 154 -27.58 -5.35 20.39
CA ARG A 154 -28.78 -4.49 20.26
C ARG A 154 -28.97 -3.51 21.43
N ASN A 155 -28.06 -3.50 22.40
CA ASN A 155 -28.13 -2.61 23.56
C ASN A 155 -27.52 -1.23 23.24
N PHE A 156 -28.34 -0.34 22.68
CA PHE A 156 -27.97 1.05 22.38
C PHE A 156 -28.96 2.04 22.99
N SER A 157 -28.47 3.23 23.31
CA SER A 157 -29.29 4.40 23.60
C SER A 157 -29.46 5.24 22.34
N MET A 158 -30.66 5.78 22.15
CA MET A 158 -30.94 6.74 21.09
C MET A 158 -30.67 8.15 21.60
N MET A 159 -29.65 8.81 21.07
CA MET A 159 -29.37 10.21 21.37
C MET A 159 -30.07 11.12 20.37
N LEU A 160 -30.64 12.22 20.86
CA LEU A 160 -31.31 13.24 20.06
C LEU A 160 -30.48 14.53 20.15
N ILE A 161 -30.34 15.20 19.02
CA ILE A 161 -29.75 16.54 18.92
C ILE A 161 -30.79 17.46 18.31
N GLU A 162 -31.27 18.40 19.12
CA GLU A 162 -32.23 19.42 18.68
C GLU A 162 -31.54 20.47 17.80
N ASP A 163 -32.30 20.98 16.84
CA ASP A 163 -31.89 21.97 15.85
C ASP A 163 -30.68 21.54 15.03
N ALA A 164 -30.53 20.23 14.80
CA ALA A 164 -29.42 19.66 14.04
C ALA A 164 -29.94 18.73 12.95
N ASP A 165 -29.23 18.70 11.83
CA ASP A 165 -29.48 17.79 10.74
C ASP A 165 -28.18 17.18 10.20
N PHE A 166 -28.37 16.13 9.42
CA PHE A 166 -27.44 15.58 8.48
C PHE A 166 -28.03 15.93 7.11
N PRO A 167 -27.45 16.88 6.35
CA PRO A 167 -28.02 17.33 5.08
C PRO A 167 -28.33 16.14 4.17
N PRO A 168 -29.47 16.14 3.46
CA PRO A 168 -29.74 15.15 2.42
C PRO A 168 -28.61 15.22 1.40
N ASP A 169 -27.94 14.10 1.20
CA ASP A 169 -26.88 13.98 0.22
C ASP A 169 -27.50 13.38 -1.05
N ALA A 170 -27.40 14.10 -2.17
CA ALA A 170 -27.96 13.66 -3.44
C ALA A 170 -27.26 12.41 -3.99
N TYR A 171 -26.07 12.06 -3.50
CA TYR A 171 -25.24 11.00 -4.09
C TYR A 171 -24.61 10.00 -3.09
N SER A 172 -24.41 10.33 -1.81
CA SER A 172 -23.63 9.45 -0.90
C SER A 172 -24.05 9.37 0.57
N GLY A 173 -25.30 9.04 0.93
CA GLY A 173 -25.51 8.67 2.34
C GLY A 173 -26.87 8.22 2.86
N ASP A 174 -27.97 8.41 2.12
CA ASP A 174 -29.29 8.07 2.66
C ASP A 174 -29.58 6.58 2.48
N LEU A 175 -29.80 5.87 3.59
CA LEU A 175 -30.29 4.49 3.61
C LEU A 175 -31.73 4.40 3.08
N GLY A 176 -32.48 5.50 3.21
CA GLY A 176 -33.86 5.62 2.77
C GLY A 176 -34.56 6.80 3.46
N GLN A 177 -35.70 7.19 2.91
CA GLN A 177 -36.55 8.23 3.48
C GLN A 177 -37.89 7.63 3.88
N VAL A 178 -38.37 7.97 5.08
CA VAL A 178 -39.75 7.73 5.50
C VAL A 178 -40.49 9.06 5.50
N ARG A 179 -41.61 9.14 4.77
CA ARG A 179 -42.45 10.35 4.67
C ARG A 179 -43.62 10.25 5.64
N ASP A 180 -44.24 11.39 5.95
CA ASP A 180 -45.46 11.50 6.76
C ASP A 180 -45.33 10.86 8.15
N VAL A 181 -44.15 11.00 8.77
CA VAL A 181 -43.86 10.49 10.11
C VAL A 181 -43.57 11.64 11.07
N ASN A 182 -44.02 11.51 12.31
CA ASN A 182 -43.61 12.38 13.41
C ASN A 182 -42.24 11.95 13.98
N VAL A 183 -41.73 12.69 14.96
CA VAL A 183 -40.44 12.45 15.64
C VAL A 183 -40.36 11.01 16.18
N GLU A 184 -41.40 10.53 16.87
CA GLU A 184 -41.51 9.16 17.38
C GLU A 184 -41.51 8.09 16.27
N GLY A 185 -42.20 8.35 15.16
CA GLY A 185 -42.22 7.49 13.99
C GLY A 185 -40.83 7.38 13.34
N CYS A 186 -40.11 8.50 13.25
CA CYS A 186 -38.72 8.51 12.77
C CYS A 186 -37.78 7.76 13.72
N LYS A 187 -37.92 7.99 15.03
CA LYS A 187 -37.18 7.26 16.06
C LYS A 187 -37.39 5.76 15.94
N LYS A 188 -38.63 5.31 15.77
CA LYS A 188 -38.96 3.90 15.54
C LYS A 188 -38.32 3.37 14.27
N ALA A 189 -38.42 4.10 13.17
CA ALA A 189 -37.83 3.72 11.88
C ALA A 189 -36.30 3.54 11.96
N VAL A 190 -35.61 4.32 12.81
CA VAL A 190 -34.19 4.16 13.11
C VAL A 190 -33.93 2.94 13.99
N MET A 191 -34.70 2.75 15.07
CA MET A 191 -34.51 1.63 16.00
C MET A 191 -34.72 0.26 15.34
N ASP A 192 -35.75 0.13 14.51
CA ASP A 192 -36.14 -1.13 13.86
C ASP A 192 -35.17 -1.55 12.74
N ASP A 193 -34.34 -0.63 12.25
CA ASP A 193 -33.43 -0.85 11.14
C ASP A 193 -31.98 -0.94 11.62
N CYS A 194 -31.42 -2.15 11.63
CA CYS A 194 -30.07 -2.40 12.15
C CYS A 194 -28.95 -1.77 11.31
N TYR A 195 -29.20 -1.38 10.06
CA TYR A 195 -28.22 -0.69 9.20
C TYR A 195 -28.25 0.84 9.40
N THR A 196 -29.36 1.38 9.90
CA THR A 196 -29.50 2.81 10.17
C THR A 196 -28.75 3.18 11.45
N TRP A 197 -27.77 4.07 11.33
CA TRP A 197 -26.95 4.56 12.44
C TRP A 197 -27.40 5.90 12.98
N ALA A 198 -27.90 6.76 12.11
CA ALA A 198 -28.47 8.04 12.47
C ALA A 198 -29.65 8.38 11.55
N ALA A 199 -30.39 9.43 11.87
CA ALA A 199 -31.36 10.02 10.95
C ALA A 199 -31.53 11.52 11.20
N SER A 200 -32.10 12.22 10.24
CA SER A 200 -32.62 13.57 10.42
C SER A 200 -34.11 13.59 10.18
N TRP A 201 -34.85 14.12 11.14
CA TRP A 201 -36.25 14.44 10.96
C TRP A 201 -36.39 15.92 10.61
N VAL A 202 -36.88 16.18 9.40
CA VAL A 202 -37.07 17.52 8.82
C VAL A 202 -38.39 17.53 8.05
N ASP A 203 -39.31 18.44 8.37
CA ASP A 203 -40.61 18.60 7.69
C ASP A 203 -41.41 17.28 7.54
N SER A 204 -41.64 16.55 8.63
CA SER A 204 -42.35 15.25 8.62
C SER A 204 -41.67 14.14 7.78
N ARG A 205 -40.39 14.32 7.43
CA ARG A 205 -39.57 13.36 6.68
C ARG A 205 -38.42 12.88 7.54
N CYS A 206 -38.28 11.57 7.66
CA CYS A 206 -37.16 10.91 8.34
C CYS A 206 -36.13 10.45 7.31
N LEU A 207 -34.97 11.09 7.28
CA LEU A 207 -33.85 10.77 6.38
C LEU A 207 -32.87 9.88 7.12
N LYS A 208 -32.84 8.58 6.79
CA LYS A 208 -31.98 7.59 7.45
C LYS A 208 -30.56 7.69 6.93
N LYS A 209 -29.58 7.66 7.84
CA LYS A 209 -28.15 7.81 7.55
C LYS A 209 -27.38 6.56 8.00
N ARG A 210 -26.40 6.15 7.18
CA ARG A 210 -25.38 5.15 7.52
C ARG A 210 -24.06 5.83 7.91
N MET A 211 -23.11 5.07 8.45
CA MET A 211 -21.75 5.56 8.67
C MET A 211 -20.95 5.53 7.36
N PRO A 212 -19.90 6.36 7.27
CA PRO A 212 -19.54 7.42 8.23
C PRO A 212 -20.57 8.57 8.22
N LEU A 213 -20.82 9.17 9.38
CA LEU A 213 -21.70 10.33 9.47
C LEU A 213 -20.93 11.57 9.04
N LEU A 214 -21.38 12.20 7.96
CA LEU A 214 -20.76 13.38 7.39
C LEU A 214 -21.68 14.58 7.49
N ASN A 215 -21.07 15.76 7.51
CA ASN A 215 -21.76 17.05 7.38
C ASN A 215 -22.82 17.33 8.44
N ALA A 216 -22.71 16.72 9.62
CA ALA A 216 -23.61 17.02 10.71
C ALA A 216 -23.48 18.51 11.07
N ARG A 217 -24.60 19.21 11.16
CA ARG A 217 -24.57 20.66 11.36
C ARG A 217 -25.69 21.13 12.27
N LYS A 218 -25.38 22.18 13.02
CA LYS A 218 -26.30 22.90 13.90
C LYS A 218 -26.16 24.39 13.62
N ARG A 219 -27.20 24.98 13.03
CA ARG A 219 -27.22 26.35 12.52
C ARG A 219 -28.62 26.96 12.56
N ALA A 220 -28.74 28.23 12.21
CA ALA A 220 -30.03 28.93 12.21
C ALA A 220 -31.10 28.25 11.33
N SER A 221 -30.71 27.67 10.18
CA SER A 221 -31.64 27.03 9.25
C SER A 221 -31.99 25.58 9.59
N THR A 222 -31.35 24.97 10.59
CA THR A 222 -31.71 23.64 11.09
C THR A 222 -32.66 23.72 12.29
N LYS A 223 -33.12 24.92 12.66
CA LYS A 223 -34.11 25.11 13.73
C LYS A 223 -35.39 24.30 13.44
N GLY A 224 -35.82 23.52 14.43
CA GLY A 224 -36.95 22.60 14.31
C GLY A 224 -36.64 21.25 13.68
N SER A 225 -35.39 21.02 13.21
CA SER A 225 -34.91 19.69 12.79
C SER A 225 -34.41 18.90 14.00
N VAL A 226 -34.53 17.57 13.94
CA VAL A 226 -34.04 16.68 14.99
C VAL A 226 -33.14 15.60 14.39
N ALA A 227 -31.89 15.54 14.84
CA ALA A 227 -30.96 14.48 14.48
C ALA A 227 -30.99 13.36 15.54
N PHE A 228 -31.04 12.11 15.08
CA PHE A 228 -31.05 10.90 15.89
C PHE A 228 -29.76 10.14 15.68
N ILE A 229 -29.12 9.63 16.73
CA ILE A 229 -27.86 8.88 16.64
C ILE A 229 -27.86 7.70 17.61
N LYS A 230 -27.63 6.49 17.09
CA LYS A 230 -27.50 5.30 17.94
C LYS A 230 -26.14 5.33 18.64
N VAL A 231 -26.18 5.26 19.97
CA VAL A 231 -24.99 5.23 20.81
C VAL A 231 -24.98 3.93 21.61
N PRO A 232 -23.95 3.07 21.48
CA PRO A 232 -23.87 1.83 22.25
C PRO A 232 -23.89 2.08 23.77
N ASN A 233 -24.64 1.27 24.53
CA ASN A 233 -24.60 1.33 25.98
C ASN A 233 -23.32 0.67 26.49
N LYS A 234 -22.55 1.38 27.35
CA LYS A 234 -21.39 0.77 28.03
C LYS A 234 -21.85 -0.47 28.81
N LYS A 235 -21.17 -1.61 28.67
CA LYS A 235 -21.38 -2.77 29.55
C LYS A 235 -21.20 -2.31 30.99
N LYS A 236 -22.27 -2.40 31.80
CA LYS A 236 -22.15 -2.25 33.25
C LYS A 236 -21.22 -3.35 33.74
N SER A 237 -20.11 -2.96 34.34
CA SER A 237 -19.44 -3.76 35.37
C SER A 237 -20.49 -4.25 36.36
N GLU A 238 -20.37 -5.50 36.80
CA GLU A 238 -21.26 -6.13 37.78
C GLU A 238 -21.46 -5.26 39.04
N ASP A 239 -22.67 -5.34 39.58
CA ASP A 239 -23.31 -4.46 40.56
C ASP A 239 -22.76 -4.61 42.00
N PRO A 240 -22.34 -3.52 42.67
CA PRO A 240 -22.10 -3.51 44.11
C PRO A 240 -23.42 -3.22 44.86
N SER A 241 -24.31 -4.21 44.91
CA SER A 241 -25.48 -4.17 45.78
C SER A 241 -25.11 -4.53 47.22
N LEU A 242 -24.49 -3.57 47.93
CA LEU A 242 -24.70 -3.43 49.37
C LEU A 242 -24.76 -1.94 49.71
N ALA A 243 -25.99 -1.44 49.69
CA ALA A 243 -26.34 -0.05 49.88
C ALA A 243 -26.15 0.43 51.32
N THR A 244 -25.90 1.75 51.42
CA THR A 244 -26.38 2.68 52.48
C THR A 244 -25.82 2.60 53.90
N LYS A 245 -24.97 3.57 54.26
CA LYS A 245 -25.26 4.68 55.21
C LYS A 245 -24.00 5.54 55.46
N ARG A 246 -23.97 6.76 54.94
CA ARG A 246 -22.96 7.78 55.32
C ARG A 246 -23.20 8.18 56.78
N LYS A 247 -22.26 7.89 57.68
CA LYS A 247 -22.09 8.61 58.95
C LYS A 247 -21.03 9.70 58.74
N ASN A 248 -21.36 10.93 59.11
CA ASN A 248 -20.41 12.05 59.18
C ASN A 248 -19.25 11.66 60.11
N PHE A 249 -18.01 11.76 59.62
CA PHE A 249 -16.82 11.43 60.39
C PHE A 249 -15.97 12.67 60.62
N ASP A 250 -15.59 12.88 61.88
CA ASP A 250 -14.93 14.08 62.39
C ASP A 250 -13.44 14.11 62.01
N THR A 251 -13.07 15.11 61.21
CA THR A 251 -11.73 15.38 60.67
C THR A 251 -10.65 15.60 61.73
N ARG A 252 -11.00 15.86 62.99
CA ARG A 252 -10.00 16.09 64.06
C ARG A 252 -9.24 14.84 64.47
N VAL A 253 -9.85 13.65 64.35
CA VAL A 253 -9.19 12.37 64.72
C VAL A 253 -8.09 12.00 63.72
N LEU A 254 -8.30 12.30 62.43
CA LEU A 254 -7.34 12.03 61.37
C LEU A 254 -6.08 12.90 61.47
N LEU A 255 -6.20 14.14 61.94
CA LEU A 255 -5.04 15.00 62.17
C LEU A 255 -4.18 14.51 63.34
N VAL A 256 -4.79 13.97 64.40
CA VAL A 256 -4.06 13.40 65.53
C VAL A 256 -3.32 12.12 65.12
N ILE A 257 -3.96 11.26 64.31
CA ILE A 257 -3.33 10.04 63.78
C ILE A 257 -2.20 10.39 62.78
N GLY A 258 -2.40 11.41 61.96
CA GLY A 258 -1.36 11.89 61.05
C GLY A 258 -0.14 12.39 61.79
N LEU A 259 -0.34 13.20 62.84
CA LEU A 259 0.75 13.78 63.64
C LEU A 259 1.55 12.72 64.40
N THR A 260 0.88 11.70 64.97
CA THR A 260 1.57 10.61 65.68
C THR A 260 2.39 9.72 64.73
N ILE A 261 1.89 9.47 63.51
CA ILE A 261 2.64 8.71 62.50
C ILE A 261 3.86 9.49 62.02
N SER A 262 3.73 10.78 61.77
CA SER A 262 4.86 11.63 61.36
C SER A 262 5.93 11.79 62.45
N ALA A 263 5.53 11.90 63.72
CA ALA A 263 6.48 11.95 64.84
C ALA A 263 7.25 10.62 65.00
N SER A 264 6.56 9.50 64.81
CA SER A 264 7.15 8.15 64.88
C SER A 264 8.16 7.91 63.76
N LEU A 265 7.85 8.37 62.53
CA LEU A 265 8.75 8.28 61.39
C LEU A 265 9.97 9.20 61.54
N ALA A 266 9.80 10.41 62.07
CA ALA A 266 10.92 11.32 62.34
C ALA A 266 11.90 10.75 63.37
N PHE A 267 11.40 10.08 64.42
CA PHE A 267 12.23 9.39 65.41
C PHE A 267 13.02 8.23 64.78
N LEU A 268 12.38 7.43 63.93
CA LEU A 268 13.03 6.33 63.19
C LEU A 268 14.14 6.84 62.26
N PHE A 269 13.91 7.94 61.53
CA PHE A 269 14.93 8.54 60.68
C PHE A 269 16.10 9.14 61.48
N GLY A 270 15.82 9.74 62.64
CA GLY A 270 16.84 10.22 63.57
C GLY A 270 17.74 9.11 64.10
N VAL A 271 17.15 7.98 64.52
CA VAL A 271 17.89 6.80 64.98
C VAL A 271 18.70 6.18 63.85
N PHE A 272 18.13 6.09 62.64
CA PHE A 272 18.82 5.55 61.48
C PHE A 272 20.00 6.43 61.05
N ALA A 273 19.84 7.76 61.09
CA ALA A 273 20.92 8.70 60.81
C ALA A 273 22.04 8.64 61.85
N LEU A 274 21.72 8.50 63.15
CA LEU A 274 22.70 8.34 64.22
C LEU A 274 23.45 7.00 64.12
N TYR A 275 22.75 5.93 63.76
CA TYR A 275 23.34 4.62 63.48
C TYR A 275 24.30 4.66 62.27
N TYR A 276 23.89 5.33 61.20
CA TYR A 276 24.71 5.51 59.99
C TYR A 276 25.94 6.39 60.25
N HIS A 277 25.81 7.41 61.09
CA HIS A 277 26.90 8.33 61.42
C HIS A 277 27.94 7.70 62.37
N LEU A 278 27.53 6.77 63.23
CA LEU A 278 28.44 5.98 64.09
C LEU A 278 29.19 4.89 63.30
N LEU A 279 28.56 4.28 62.28
CA LEU A 279 29.20 3.30 61.40
C LEU A 279 30.25 3.93 60.47
N LYS A 280 30.05 5.17 60.04
CA LYS A 280 30.96 5.86 59.10
C LYS A 280 32.26 6.40 59.73
N ARG A 281 32.50 6.14 61.03
CA ARG A 281 33.71 6.61 61.73
C ARG A 281 34.87 5.61 61.79
N LYS A 282 34.78 4.44 61.15
CA LYS A 282 35.94 3.54 60.98
C LYS A 282 36.24 3.26 59.50
N GLN A 283 37.17 4.08 59.00
CA GLN A 283 38.13 3.86 57.90
C GLN A 283 37.61 3.67 56.46
N SER A 284 37.93 4.68 55.64
CA SER A 284 38.44 4.48 54.27
C SER A 284 39.99 4.45 54.34
N PRO A 285 40.67 3.61 53.55
CA PRO A 285 41.24 4.13 52.29
C PRO A 285 41.18 3.16 51.09
N ASN A 286 40.96 3.75 49.90
CA ASN A 286 41.29 3.33 48.52
C ASN A 286 41.46 1.84 48.14
N ALA A 287 40.63 1.35 47.21
CA ALA A 287 40.93 0.31 46.20
C ALA A 287 39.88 0.38 45.07
N LYS A 288 40.26 0.72 43.83
CA LYS A 288 40.57 -0.18 42.69
C LYS A 288 39.44 -1.11 42.23
N THR A 289 39.19 -1.00 40.91
CA THR A 289 38.37 -1.78 39.98
C THR A 289 38.43 -3.30 40.21
N ILE A 290 37.28 -3.97 40.21
CA ILE A 290 37.15 -5.41 39.87
C ILE A 290 35.95 -5.54 38.91
N GLY A 291 36.24 -5.94 37.67
CA GLY A 291 35.24 -6.32 36.68
C GLY A 291 34.80 -7.77 36.90
N ILE A 292 33.50 -8.01 36.83
CA ILE A 292 32.95 -9.36 36.73
C ILE A 292 32.80 -9.64 35.23
N ASN A 293 33.63 -10.54 34.69
CA ASN A 293 33.54 -11.02 33.32
C ASN A 293 32.37 -12.02 33.22
N PHE A 294 31.30 -11.66 32.51
CA PHE A 294 30.31 -12.65 32.10
C PHE A 294 30.90 -13.49 30.96
N ARG A 295 30.91 -14.82 31.12
CA ARG A 295 31.21 -15.74 30.02
C ARG A 295 29.94 -15.97 29.21
N GLU A 296 29.95 -15.59 27.93
CA GLU A 296 28.91 -15.97 26.98
C GLU A 296 29.09 -17.45 26.60
N PHE A 297 27.98 -18.20 26.57
CA PHE A 297 27.95 -19.56 26.05
C PHE A 297 27.29 -19.56 24.67
N THR A 298 27.91 -20.23 23.73
CA THR A 298 27.37 -20.43 22.39
C THR A 298 26.23 -21.45 22.43
N PHE A 299 25.29 -21.34 21.48
CA PHE A 299 24.20 -22.30 21.31
C PHE A 299 24.71 -23.75 21.15
N GLN A 300 25.87 -23.92 20.52
CA GLN A 300 26.53 -25.21 20.33
C GLN A 300 26.95 -25.83 21.68
N GLU A 301 27.59 -25.04 22.56
CA GLU A 301 28.00 -25.49 23.90
C GLU A 301 26.78 -25.89 24.76
N LEU A 302 25.69 -25.12 24.68
CA LEU A 302 24.43 -25.45 25.37
C LEU A 302 23.77 -26.72 24.79
N ARG A 303 23.84 -26.93 23.47
CA ARG A 303 23.28 -28.10 22.80
C ARG A 303 24.08 -29.37 23.08
N GLU A 304 25.40 -29.28 23.16
CA GLU A 304 26.28 -30.39 23.56
C GLU A 304 26.09 -30.74 25.03
N ALA A 305 26.09 -29.74 25.92
CA ALA A 305 25.90 -29.94 27.36
C ALA A 305 24.52 -30.52 27.72
N THR A 306 23.50 -30.25 26.90
CA THR A 306 22.13 -30.78 27.09
C THR A 306 21.81 -32.00 26.23
N ASN A 307 22.80 -32.52 25.49
CA ASN A 307 22.65 -33.62 24.54
C ASN A 307 21.46 -33.42 23.58
N GLY A 308 21.52 -32.35 22.79
CA GLY A 308 20.47 -31.97 21.85
C GLY A 308 19.18 -31.51 22.53
N PHE A 309 19.25 -30.99 23.77
CA PHE A 309 18.09 -30.61 24.59
C PHE A 309 17.12 -31.76 24.88
N SER A 310 17.57 -33.01 24.74
CA SER A 310 16.74 -34.21 24.96
C SER A 310 16.40 -34.47 26.42
N LYS A 311 16.93 -33.68 27.37
CA LYS A 311 16.65 -33.78 28.81
C LYS A 311 16.11 -32.48 29.38
N VAL A 312 15.07 -32.60 30.22
CA VAL A 312 14.31 -31.48 30.81
C VAL A 312 15.18 -30.67 31.79
N LEU A 313 15.27 -29.35 31.55
CA LEU A 313 15.89 -28.38 32.46
C LEU A 313 15.00 -28.17 33.71
N GLY A 314 15.62 -28.21 34.91
CA GLY A 314 14.93 -28.08 36.20
C GLY A 314 14.93 -29.34 37.10
N ARG A 315 15.55 -30.45 36.67
CA ARG A 315 15.83 -31.63 37.54
C ARG A 315 17.34 -31.87 37.72
N GLY A 316 18.02 -30.89 38.33
CA GLY A 316 19.33 -31.10 38.97
C GLY A 316 20.58 -31.09 38.10
N LYS A 317 20.60 -30.40 36.94
CA LYS A 317 21.82 -30.28 36.12
C LYS A 317 22.19 -28.87 35.65
N LEU A 318 21.44 -27.84 36.04
CA LEU A 318 21.84 -26.45 35.75
C LEU A 318 23.12 -26.07 36.53
N GLU A 319 23.39 -26.74 37.67
CA GLU A 319 24.64 -26.66 38.44
C GLU A 319 25.86 -27.12 37.64
N MET A 320 25.69 -28.06 36.70
CA MET A 320 26.80 -28.54 35.86
C MET A 320 27.24 -27.50 34.83
N VAL A 321 26.34 -26.59 34.41
CA VAL A 321 26.66 -25.51 33.46
C VAL A 321 27.55 -24.45 34.12
N VAL A 322 27.39 -24.28 35.44
CA VAL A 322 28.13 -23.28 36.25
C VAL A 322 29.20 -23.92 37.14
N GLY A 323 29.50 -25.21 36.93
CA GLY A 323 30.08 -26.13 37.92
C GLY A 323 31.47 -25.82 38.49
N HIS A 324 32.04 -24.65 38.23
CA HIS A 324 33.33 -24.20 38.78
C HIS A 324 33.30 -22.73 39.26
N GLU A 325 32.14 -22.07 39.33
CA GLU A 325 32.01 -20.68 39.83
C GLU A 325 31.35 -20.65 41.23
N PRO A 326 32.13 -20.49 42.31
CA PRO A 326 31.62 -20.55 43.69
C PRO A 326 30.59 -19.46 43.99
N GLU A 327 30.70 -18.30 43.33
CA GLU A 327 29.80 -17.16 43.51
C GLU A 327 28.40 -17.44 42.98
N VAL A 328 28.26 -18.09 41.81
CA VAL A 328 26.95 -18.43 41.25
C VAL A 328 26.31 -19.61 41.99
N LEU A 329 27.12 -20.56 42.49
CA LEU A 329 26.64 -21.65 43.34
C LEU A 329 26.13 -21.14 44.70
N SER A 330 26.70 -20.05 45.22
CA SER A 330 26.28 -19.46 46.50
C SER A 330 24.88 -18.81 46.47
N ASP A 331 24.41 -18.36 45.29
CA ASP A 331 23.06 -17.82 45.06
C ASP A 331 22.39 -18.48 43.84
N PHE A 332 22.40 -19.82 43.84
CA PHE A 332 21.93 -20.61 42.72
C PHE A 332 20.45 -20.40 42.40
N LYS A 333 19.62 -20.11 43.42
CA LYS A 333 18.19 -19.80 43.25
C LYS A 333 17.96 -18.52 42.44
N ARG A 334 18.79 -17.49 42.64
CA ARG A 334 18.70 -16.26 41.84
C ARG A 334 19.14 -16.50 40.40
N PHE A 335 20.19 -17.29 40.20
CA PHE A 335 20.64 -17.68 38.86
C PHE A 335 19.58 -18.47 38.09
N GLU A 336 18.99 -19.50 38.71
CA GLU A 336 17.92 -20.29 38.11
C GLU A 336 16.72 -19.42 37.72
N ARG A 337 16.35 -18.47 38.58
CA ARG A 337 15.29 -17.49 38.29
C ARG A 337 15.65 -16.60 37.10
N MET A 338 16.86 -16.04 37.03
CA MET A 338 17.29 -15.20 35.92
C MET A 338 17.32 -15.97 34.59
N ALA A 339 17.76 -17.24 34.61
CA ALA A 339 17.75 -18.11 33.44
C ALA A 339 16.31 -18.39 32.95
N LEU A 340 15.37 -18.68 33.87
CA LEU A 340 13.96 -18.90 33.53
C LEU A 340 13.28 -17.63 32.99
N VAL A 341 13.59 -16.46 33.54
CA VAL A 341 13.10 -15.18 33.00
C VAL A 341 13.67 -14.92 31.61
N GLY A 342 14.96 -15.19 31.39
CA GLY A 342 15.58 -15.12 30.08
C GLY A 342 14.86 -16.00 29.05
N LEU A 343 14.49 -17.23 29.43
CA LEU A 343 13.72 -18.16 28.58
C LEU A 343 12.32 -17.65 28.23
N TRP A 344 11.62 -16.98 29.16
CA TRP A 344 10.35 -16.33 28.86
C TRP A 344 10.50 -15.14 27.90
N CYS A 345 11.58 -14.35 28.04
CA CYS A 345 11.85 -13.20 27.18
C CYS A 345 12.16 -13.61 25.73
N ILE A 346 12.77 -14.78 25.53
CA ILE A 346 13.10 -15.31 24.20
C ILE A 346 12.06 -16.30 23.65
N ASN A 347 10.90 -16.43 24.30
CA ASN A 347 9.85 -17.36 23.87
C ASN A 347 9.48 -17.10 22.39
N ARG A 348 9.34 -18.14 21.56
CA ARG A 348 9.09 -17.96 20.13
C ARG A 348 7.73 -17.33 19.82
N ASP A 349 6.75 -17.53 20.70
CA ASP A 349 5.45 -16.87 20.62
C ASP A 349 5.52 -15.47 21.27
N PRO A 350 5.41 -14.37 20.49
CA PRO A 350 5.50 -13.01 21.02
C PRO A 350 4.37 -12.66 21.99
N ILE A 351 3.20 -13.31 21.87
CA ILE A 351 2.02 -13.04 22.70
C ILE A 351 2.25 -13.58 24.12
N LEU A 352 3.00 -14.68 24.24
CA LEU A 352 3.32 -15.30 25.53
C LEU A 352 4.54 -14.67 26.21
N ARG A 353 5.28 -13.77 25.54
CA ARG A 353 6.39 -13.05 26.17
C ARG A 353 5.85 -12.09 27.24
N PRO A 354 6.37 -12.12 28.47
CA PRO A 354 5.96 -11.19 29.52
C PRO A 354 6.38 -9.76 29.17
N SER A 355 5.56 -8.78 29.53
CA SER A 355 5.92 -7.36 29.41
C SER A 355 7.11 -7.02 30.31
N MET A 356 7.86 -5.95 29.99
CA MET A 356 9.02 -5.55 30.79
C MET A 356 8.69 -5.33 32.27
N LYS A 357 7.49 -4.82 32.59
CA LYS A 357 7.03 -4.70 33.98
C LYS A 357 6.95 -6.06 34.68
N LYS A 358 6.42 -7.08 34.00
CA LYS A 358 6.37 -8.46 34.51
C LYS A 358 7.77 -9.07 34.62
N VAL A 359 8.65 -8.82 33.65
CA VAL A 359 10.05 -9.26 33.68
C VAL A 359 10.78 -8.69 34.90
N THR A 360 10.64 -7.38 35.18
CA THR A 360 11.24 -6.76 36.36
C THR A 360 10.69 -7.37 37.65
N GLN A 361 9.38 -7.58 37.74
CA GLN A 361 8.74 -8.23 38.90
C GLN A 361 9.19 -9.69 39.10
N MET A 362 9.41 -10.43 38.02
CA MET A 362 9.97 -11.78 38.05
C MET A 362 11.43 -11.77 38.54
N LEU A 363 12.26 -10.82 38.08
CA LEU A 363 13.67 -10.69 38.50
C LEU A 363 13.80 -10.24 39.96
N GLU A 364 12.94 -9.31 40.40
CA GLU A 364 12.87 -8.82 41.78
C GLU A 364 12.25 -9.85 42.75
N GLY A 365 11.62 -10.90 42.23
CA GLY A 365 11.01 -11.97 43.04
C GLY A 365 9.64 -11.64 43.63
N THR A 366 9.03 -10.55 43.18
CA THR A 366 7.69 -10.13 43.59
C THR A 366 6.59 -10.89 42.82
N MET A 367 6.98 -11.69 41.82
CA MET A 367 6.10 -12.58 41.06
C MET A 367 6.79 -13.92 40.79
N GLU A 368 6.09 -15.04 40.97
CA GLU A 368 6.63 -16.37 40.67
C GLU A 368 6.89 -16.56 39.18
N VAL A 369 8.02 -17.20 38.86
CA VAL A 369 8.44 -17.48 37.48
C VAL A 369 8.02 -18.91 37.14
N GLY A 370 6.89 -19.04 36.42
CA GLY A 370 6.45 -20.34 35.89
C GLY A 370 7.41 -20.86 34.81
N ILE A 371 7.27 -22.12 34.40
CA ILE A 371 8.04 -22.69 33.28
C ILE A 371 7.40 -22.20 31.96
N PRO A 372 8.14 -21.57 31.04
CA PRO A 372 7.59 -21.17 29.75
C PRO A 372 7.08 -22.41 28.99
N PRO A 373 5.91 -22.33 28.32
CA PRO A 373 5.36 -23.49 27.63
C PRO A 373 6.33 -23.94 26.54
N GLN A 374 7.00 -25.06 26.77
CA GLN A 374 7.70 -25.77 25.70
C GLN A 374 6.65 -26.36 24.77
N ALA A 375 6.88 -26.25 23.46
CA ALA A 375 6.12 -26.99 22.46
C ALA A 375 6.23 -28.50 22.74
N LYS A 376 5.31 -29.04 23.56
CA LYS A 376 5.12 -30.48 23.70
C LYS A 376 4.07 -30.89 22.68
N LEU A 377 4.55 -31.62 21.68
CA LEU A 377 3.81 -32.70 21.03
C LEU A 377 3.10 -33.51 22.14
N THR A 378 1.77 -33.47 22.17
CA THR A 378 0.96 -34.20 23.16
C THR A 378 0.97 -35.68 22.84
N MET A 379 1.71 -36.45 23.65
CA MET A 379 1.65 -37.91 23.70
C MET A 379 0.62 -38.30 24.77
N SER A 380 -0.67 -38.26 24.41
CA SER A 380 -1.75 -38.79 25.27
C SER A 380 -2.90 -39.33 24.42
N GLN A 381 -2.64 -40.37 23.64
CA GLN A 381 -3.64 -41.31 23.14
C GLN A 381 -3.01 -42.70 23.12
N LEU A 382 -3.10 -43.40 24.24
CA LEU A 382 -2.86 -44.84 24.34
C LEU A 382 -3.82 -45.39 25.39
N CYS A 383 -5.09 -45.50 25.00
CA CYS A 383 -6.00 -46.59 25.33
C CYS A 383 -7.37 -46.39 24.63
N MET A 384 -7.57 -47.19 23.57
CA MET A 384 -8.79 -47.48 22.78
C MET A 384 -9.38 -46.42 21.82
N PRO A 385 -9.99 -46.84 20.70
CA PRO A 385 -9.61 -47.86 19.72
C PRO A 385 -9.08 -47.18 18.44
N VAL A 386 -8.52 -47.97 17.52
CA VAL A 386 -7.90 -47.57 16.25
C VAL A 386 -8.71 -46.48 15.51
N TYR A 387 -8.32 -45.22 15.66
CA TYR A 387 -8.58 -44.17 14.69
C TYR A 387 -7.26 -43.87 13.99
N ILE A 388 -7.24 -44.12 12.69
CA ILE A 388 -6.14 -43.79 11.79
C ILE A 388 -5.96 -42.27 11.84
N VAL A 389 -5.05 -41.78 12.68
CA VAL A 389 -4.59 -40.39 12.63
C VAL A 389 -3.69 -40.27 11.41
N SER A 390 -4.28 -39.81 10.31
CA SER A 390 -3.53 -39.39 9.13
C SER A 390 -2.64 -38.21 9.51
N ILE A 391 -1.33 -38.44 9.54
CA ILE A 391 -0.32 -37.39 9.60
C ILE A 391 -0.46 -36.60 8.29
N LYS A 392 -1.20 -35.48 8.29
CA LYS A 392 -1.10 -34.49 7.20
C LYS A 392 0.29 -33.85 7.31
N MET A 393 1.29 -34.43 6.65
CA MET A 393 2.44 -33.64 6.19
C MET A 393 1.85 -32.51 5.35
N SER A 394 2.06 -31.26 5.76
CA SER A 394 1.74 -30.12 4.89
C SER A 394 2.51 -30.29 3.58
N LEU A 395 1.82 -30.62 2.49
CA LEU A 395 2.44 -30.65 1.19
C LEU A 395 2.66 -29.19 0.75
N PHE A 396 3.92 -28.75 0.79
CA PHE A 396 4.36 -27.51 0.13
C PHE A 396 3.86 -27.45 -1.31
N HIS A 397 3.40 -26.27 -1.74
CA HIS A 397 2.92 -26.05 -3.09
C HIS A 397 4.12 -26.01 -4.06
N PRO A 398 4.07 -26.61 -5.26
CA PRO A 398 5.22 -26.66 -6.17
C PRO A 398 5.77 -25.29 -6.57
N LEU A 399 4.92 -24.26 -6.55
CA LEU A 399 5.27 -22.86 -6.84
C LEU A 399 5.69 -22.04 -5.61
N ASP A 400 5.83 -22.66 -4.43
CA ASP A 400 6.29 -21.94 -3.24
C ASP A 400 7.66 -21.29 -3.50
N PRO A 401 7.89 -20.06 -3.01
CA PRO A 401 9.21 -19.43 -3.08
C PRO A 401 10.29 -20.31 -2.45
N LEU A 402 11.55 -20.11 -2.84
CA LEU A 402 12.66 -20.79 -2.19
C LEU A 402 12.76 -20.36 -0.73
N ASN A 403 12.78 -21.33 0.18
CA ASN A 403 12.94 -21.04 1.60
C ASN A 403 14.43 -20.88 1.98
N PRO A 404 14.76 -20.32 3.16
CA PRO A 404 16.16 -20.11 3.57
C PRO A 404 17.03 -21.37 3.53
N THR A 405 16.49 -22.53 3.91
CA THR A 405 17.23 -23.80 3.88
C THR A 405 17.55 -24.22 2.45
N GLU A 406 16.60 -24.05 1.52
CA GLU A 406 16.81 -24.31 0.09
C GLU A 406 17.86 -23.36 -0.50
N ILE A 407 17.82 -22.08 -0.13
CA ILE A 407 18.83 -21.08 -0.55
C ILE A 407 20.22 -21.47 -0.05
N ASP A 408 20.36 -21.82 1.23
CA ASP A 408 21.64 -22.26 1.81
C ASP A 408 22.15 -23.54 1.14
N GLN A 409 21.25 -24.46 0.79
CA GLN A 409 21.60 -25.66 0.04
C GLN A 409 22.12 -25.32 -1.37
N ILE A 410 21.46 -24.43 -2.10
CA ILE A 410 21.90 -23.95 -3.43
C ILE A 410 23.31 -23.37 -3.33
N ARG A 411 23.52 -22.47 -2.36
CA ARG A 411 24.82 -21.85 -2.10
C ARG A 411 25.90 -22.91 -1.89
N HIS A 412 25.65 -23.87 -1.00
CA HIS A 412 26.62 -24.93 -0.68
C HIS A 412 26.94 -25.83 -1.88
N ILE A 413 25.95 -26.16 -2.70
CA ILE A 413 26.14 -26.94 -3.93
C ILE A 413 27.09 -26.20 -4.89
N ILE A 414 26.89 -24.89 -5.06
CA ILE A 414 27.71 -24.07 -5.96
C ILE A 414 29.10 -23.83 -5.39
N GLU A 415 29.22 -23.52 -4.10
CA GLU A 415 30.51 -23.33 -3.41
C GLU A 415 31.39 -24.59 -3.44
N LYS A 416 30.79 -25.78 -3.38
CA LYS A 416 31.49 -27.07 -3.50
C LYS A 416 31.85 -27.46 -4.93
N SER A 417 31.24 -26.82 -5.93
CA SER A 417 31.55 -27.06 -7.33
C SER A 417 32.84 -26.33 -7.75
N HIS A 418 33.31 -26.59 -8.97
CA HIS A 418 34.45 -25.84 -9.53
C HIS A 418 34.16 -24.33 -9.63
N LEU A 419 32.89 -23.93 -9.73
CA LEU A 419 32.47 -22.52 -9.81
C LEU A 419 32.76 -21.77 -8.50
N GLY A 420 32.62 -22.42 -7.34
CA GLY A 420 32.89 -21.83 -6.03
C GLY A 420 34.34 -21.36 -5.83
N SER A 421 35.28 -21.90 -6.61
CA SER A 421 36.69 -21.50 -6.59
C SER A 421 37.00 -20.28 -7.48
N LEU A 422 36.02 -19.80 -8.26
CA LEU A 422 36.23 -18.66 -9.16
C LEU A 422 36.29 -17.35 -8.35
N PRO A 423 37.24 -16.45 -8.66
CA PRO A 423 37.33 -15.16 -8.00
C PRO A 423 36.14 -14.28 -8.38
N ASN A 424 35.72 -13.44 -7.43
CA ASN A 424 34.61 -12.49 -7.57
C ASN A 424 33.29 -13.15 -7.99
N LEU A 425 33.02 -14.37 -7.55
CA LEU A 425 31.72 -15.01 -7.74
C LEU A 425 30.63 -14.19 -7.03
N ALA A 426 29.58 -13.84 -7.77
CA ALA A 426 28.40 -13.13 -7.27
C ALA A 426 27.10 -13.75 -7.81
N PHE A 427 26.09 -13.85 -6.95
CA PHE A 427 24.75 -14.31 -7.31
C PHE A 427 23.89 -13.13 -7.77
N HIS A 428 23.41 -13.18 -9.02
CA HIS A 428 22.56 -12.12 -9.58
C HIS A 428 21.09 -12.49 -9.60
N PHE A 429 20.77 -13.77 -9.80
CA PHE A 429 19.40 -14.27 -9.82
C PHE A 429 19.35 -15.68 -9.24
N VAL A 430 18.44 -15.93 -8.31
CA VAL A 430 18.13 -17.27 -7.80
C VAL A 430 16.64 -17.31 -7.57
N ASP A 431 15.95 -18.21 -8.26
CA ASP A 431 14.52 -18.43 -8.11
C ASP A 431 14.18 -19.90 -8.37
N VAL A 432 12.98 -20.31 -7.97
CA VAL A 432 12.44 -21.62 -8.33
C VAL A 432 12.45 -21.76 -9.86
N GLU A 433 13.07 -22.83 -10.36
CA GLU A 433 12.86 -23.25 -11.74
C GLU A 433 11.47 -23.87 -11.76
N GLU A 434 10.51 -23.13 -12.30
CA GLU A 434 9.11 -23.53 -12.23
C GLU A 434 8.94 -24.93 -12.82
N PRO A 435 8.15 -25.82 -12.21
CA PRO A 435 7.80 -27.08 -12.87
C PRO A 435 7.01 -26.84 -14.15
N ASP A 436 6.87 -27.87 -14.98
CA ASP A 436 6.00 -27.76 -16.15
C ASP A 436 4.54 -27.55 -15.71
N LYS A 437 3.86 -26.60 -16.37
CA LYS A 437 2.47 -26.19 -16.06
C LYS A 437 1.53 -27.39 -15.88
N GLN A 438 1.64 -28.39 -16.76
CA GLN A 438 0.82 -29.59 -16.68
C GLN A 438 1.05 -30.42 -15.41
N ASP A 439 2.27 -30.47 -14.90
CA ASP A 439 2.57 -31.23 -13.68
C ASP A 439 2.13 -30.48 -12.43
N VAL A 440 2.19 -29.14 -12.43
CA VAL A 440 1.56 -28.31 -11.38
C VAL A 440 0.03 -28.53 -11.37
N LEU A 441 -0.62 -28.53 -12.54
CA LEU A 441 -2.06 -28.76 -12.66
C LEU A 441 -2.49 -30.17 -12.22
N LYS A 442 -1.70 -31.20 -12.55
CA LYS A 442 -1.92 -32.57 -12.04
C LYS A 442 -1.75 -32.62 -10.52
N TRP A 443 -0.72 -31.97 -9.98
CA TRP A 443 -0.50 -31.89 -8.54
C TRP A 443 -1.66 -31.20 -7.83
N LEU A 444 -2.19 -30.11 -8.37
CA LEU A 444 -3.37 -29.43 -7.82
C LEU A 444 -4.62 -30.32 -7.78
N SER A 445 -4.75 -31.24 -8.75
CA SER A 445 -5.91 -32.13 -8.87
C SER A 445 -5.84 -33.35 -7.93
N TYR A 446 -4.67 -33.98 -7.81
CA TYR A 446 -4.51 -35.27 -7.12
C TYR A 446 -3.65 -35.20 -5.85
N LYS A 447 -2.76 -34.20 -5.73
CA LYS A 447 -1.77 -34.05 -4.65
C LYS A 447 -0.83 -35.27 -4.44
N GLU A 448 -0.70 -36.15 -5.44
CA GLU A 448 0.05 -37.41 -5.32
C GLU A 448 1.52 -37.33 -5.78
N ILE A 449 1.80 -36.74 -6.94
CA ILE A 449 3.16 -36.66 -7.51
C ILE A 449 3.66 -35.23 -7.43
N LYS A 450 4.67 -34.99 -6.59
CA LYS A 450 5.35 -33.69 -6.51
C LYS A 450 6.35 -33.55 -7.66
N PRO A 451 6.32 -32.45 -8.42
CA PRO A 451 7.40 -32.15 -9.36
C PRO A 451 8.74 -32.00 -8.65
N ASN A 452 9.84 -32.27 -9.37
CA ASN A 452 11.19 -32.06 -8.85
C ASN A 452 11.37 -30.60 -8.42
N ARG A 453 11.95 -30.40 -7.24
CA ARG A 453 12.24 -29.07 -6.72
C ARG A 453 13.58 -28.59 -7.27
N GLN A 454 13.53 -27.65 -8.20
CA GLN A 454 14.70 -27.13 -8.91
C GLN A 454 14.79 -25.61 -8.77
N ALA A 455 16.00 -25.07 -8.95
CA ALA A 455 16.26 -23.64 -8.91
C ALA A 455 17.04 -23.20 -10.14
N LYS A 456 16.60 -22.11 -10.77
CA LYS A 456 17.40 -21.40 -11.78
C LYS A 456 18.29 -20.40 -11.07
N VAL A 457 19.58 -20.50 -11.34
CA VAL A 457 20.62 -19.68 -10.72
C VAL A 457 21.44 -19.00 -11.80
N VAL A 458 21.61 -17.68 -11.69
CA VAL A 458 22.52 -16.91 -12.52
C VAL A 458 23.59 -16.30 -11.63
N ILE A 459 24.83 -16.70 -11.89
CA ILE A 459 26.01 -16.16 -11.21
C ILE A 459 26.89 -15.44 -12.23
N ARG A 460 27.66 -14.46 -11.75
CA ARG A 460 28.79 -13.89 -12.49
C ARG A 460 30.08 -14.20 -11.78
N ALA A 461 31.10 -14.60 -12.54
CA ALA A 461 32.45 -14.83 -12.03
C ALA A 461 33.45 -14.66 -13.19
N ARG A 462 34.64 -14.10 -12.92
CA ARG A 462 35.67 -13.81 -13.95
C ARG A 462 35.17 -13.01 -15.17
N GLY A 463 34.14 -12.18 -15.01
CA GLY A 463 33.53 -11.42 -16.11
C GLY A 463 32.61 -12.25 -17.02
N GLU A 464 32.37 -13.51 -16.70
CA GLU A 464 31.43 -14.38 -17.41
C GLU A 464 30.12 -14.54 -16.63
N THR A 465 29.02 -14.73 -17.35
CA THR A 465 27.70 -15.04 -16.78
C THR A 465 27.43 -16.53 -16.95
N TYR A 466 27.10 -17.22 -15.85
CA TYR A 466 26.78 -18.64 -15.85
C TYR A 466 25.31 -18.84 -15.50
N GLU A 467 24.60 -19.61 -16.32
CA GLU A 467 23.24 -20.10 -16.06
C GLU A 467 23.30 -21.53 -15.55
N LEU A 468 22.74 -21.75 -14.37
CA LEU A 468 22.72 -23.04 -13.71
C LEU A 468 21.28 -23.47 -13.44
N ILE A 469 21.03 -24.77 -13.55
CA ILE A 469 19.86 -25.41 -12.95
C ILE A 469 20.36 -26.33 -11.84
N VAL A 470 19.91 -26.07 -10.62
CA VAL A 470 20.26 -26.83 -9.42
C VAL A 470 19.05 -27.68 -9.02
N ASP A 471 19.24 -28.99 -8.93
CA ASP A 471 18.22 -29.90 -8.41
C ASP A 471 18.41 -30.07 -6.89
N LEU A 472 17.43 -29.61 -6.11
CA LEU A 472 17.50 -29.64 -4.64
C LEU A 472 17.19 -31.01 -4.07
N THR A 473 16.52 -31.87 -4.84
CA THR A 473 16.20 -33.24 -4.42
C THR A 473 17.43 -34.12 -4.53
N ILE A 474 18.19 -33.98 -5.63
CA ILE A 474 19.43 -34.70 -5.87
C ILE A 474 20.61 -34.02 -5.15
N GLY A 475 20.53 -32.71 -4.95
CA GLY A 475 21.59 -31.91 -4.32
C GLY A 475 22.76 -31.65 -5.27
N SER A 476 22.51 -31.40 -6.55
CA SER A 476 23.56 -31.21 -7.56
C SER A 476 23.19 -30.21 -8.66
N ILE A 477 24.20 -29.70 -9.35
CA ILE A 477 24.04 -28.88 -10.56
C ILE A 477 23.77 -29.81 -11.74
N ILE A 478 22.61 -29.72 -12.37
CA ILE A 478 22.20 -30.58 -13.49
C ILE A 478 22.36 -29.91 -14.86
N SER A 479 22.46 -28.58 -14.89
CA SER A 479 22.80 -27.80 -16.08
C SER A 479 23.74 -26.66 -15.67
N ASN A 480 24.78 -26.42 -16.48
CA ASN A 480 25.73 -25.33 -16.32
C ASN A 480 26.12 -24.82 -17.71
N GLN A 481 25.74 -23.59 -18.04
CA GLN A 481 26.00 -22.98 -19.34
C GLN A 481 26.58 -21.58 -19.15
N VAL A 482 27.56 -21.23 -19.99
CA VAL A 482 28.06 -19.85 -20.06
C VAL A 482 27.18 -19.08 -21.04
N TYR A 483 26.57 -18.00 -20.58
CA TYR A 483 25.79 -17.11 -21.43
C TYR A 483 26.72 -16.26 -22.31
N SER A 484 26.49 -16.29 -23.62
CA SER A 484 27.31 -15.59 -24.64
C SER A 484 26.53 -14.57 -25.47
N GLY A 485 25.25 -14.35 -25.14
CA GLY A 485 24.40 -13.34 -25.79
C GLY A 485 24.69 -11.91 -25.31
N TYR A 486 23.87 -10.97 -25.76
CA TYR A 486 23.97 -9.58 -25.32
C TYR A 486 23.25 -9.33 -23.98
N GLY A 487 23.61 -8.23 -23.34
CA GLY A 487 23.04 -7.81 -22.07
C GLY A 487 23.59 -8.55 -20.84
N TYR A 488 23.19 -8.07 -19.67
CA TYR A 488 23.69 -8.51 -18.37
C TYR A 488 22.54 -8.75 -17.38
N PRO A 489 22.77 -9.57 -16.34
CA PRO A 489 21.75 -9.85 -15.35
C PRO A 489 21.53 -8.64 -14.44
N PRO A 490 20.43 -8.60 -13.66
CA PRO A 490 20.14 -7.50 -12.75
C PRO A 490 21.32 -7.19 -11.81
N LEU A 491 21.60 -5.90 -11.64
CA LEU A 491 22.66 -5.41 -10.76
C LEU A 491 22.36 -5.78 -9.30
N THR A 492 23.38 -6.18 -8.57
CA THR A 492 23.26 -6.44 -7.13
C THR A 492 23.40 -5.15 -6.32
N PHE A 493 22.73 -5.10 -5.17
CA PHE A 493 22.85 -3.96 -4.24
C PHE A 493 24.29 -3.75 -3.77
N SER A 494 25.06 -4.84 -3.63
CA SER A 494 26.48 -4.80 -3.28
C SER A 494 27.32 -4.10 -4.36
N GLU A 495 27.04 -4.35 -5.64
CA GLU A 495 27.71 -3.66 -6.75
C GLU A 495 27.38 -2.19 -6.77
N LEU A 496 26.09 -1.84 -6.70
CA LEU A 496 25.63 -0.44 -6.68
C LEU A 496 26.27 0.35 -5.52
N LEU A 497 26.29 -0.23 -4.31
CA LEU A 497 26.87 0.40 -3.12
C LEU A 497 28.40 0.53 -3.19
N ARG A 498 29.10 -0.40 -3.84
CA ARG A 498 30.54 -0.30 -4.04
C ARG A 498 30.87 0.74 -5.11
N ALA A 499 30.15 0.72 -6.23
CA ALA A 499 30.31 1.66 -7.32
C ALA A 499 30.05 3.11 -6.86
N SER A 500 29.02 3.35 -6.04
CA SER A 500 28.70 4.68 -5.50
C SER A 500 29.81 5.28 -4.62
N LYS A 501 30.66 4.44 -4.00
CA LYS A 501 31.75 4.90 -3.13
C LYS A 501 33.03 5.22 -3.90
N LEU A 502 33.17 4.81 -5.17
CA LEU A 502 34.38 5.05 -5.96
C LEU A 502 34.63 6.53 -6.25
N PRO A 503 33.64 7.35 -6.68
CA PRO A 503 33.86 8.77 -6.94
C PRO A 503 34.41 9.52 -5.74
N LEU A 504 33.95 9.20 -4.52
CA LEU A 504 34.40 9.83 -3.28
C LEU A 504 35.90 9.64 -3.00
N LYS A 505 36.52 8.62 -3.59
CA LYS A 505 37.97 8.36 -3.50
C LYS A 505 38.75 8.91 -4.69
N TYR A 506 38.09 9.27 -5.78
CA TYR A 506 38.72 9.64 -7.04
C TYR A 506 39.24 11.09 -7.05
N PRO A 507 40.55 11.35 -7.28
CA PRO A 507 41.13 12.69 -7.13
C PRO A 507 40.48 13.77 -8.01
N LYS A 508 40.12 13.44 -9.26
CA LYS A 508 39.46 14.40 -10.17
C LYS A 508 38.07 14.79 -9.64
N PHE A 509 37.30 13.82 -9.18
CA PHE A 509 35.98 14.06 -8.58
C PHE A 509 36.08 14.94 -7.33
N LYS A 510 37.00 14.62 -6.41
CA LYS A 510 37.26 15.45 -5.21
C LYS A 510 37.56 16.90 -5.58
N LYS A 511 38.44 17.13 -6.55
CA LYS A 511 38.78 18.48 -7.03
C LYS A 511 37.55 19.19 -7.60
N SER A 512 36.69 18.48 -8.30
CA SER A 512 35.46 19.04 -8.88
C SER A 512 34.38 19.39 -7.86
N ILE A 513 34.25 18.61 -6.78
CA ILE A 513 33.38 18.92 -5.64
C ILE A 513 33.91 20.16 -4.90
N LEU A 514 35.20 20.20 -4.60
CA LEU A 514 35.82 21.36 -3.92
C LEU A 514 35.71 22.65 -4.74
N ARG A 515 35.90 22.58 -6.06
CA ARG A 515 35.70 23.73 -6.97
C ARG A 515 34.25 24.25 -6.98
N ARG A 516 33.29 23.41 -6.61
CA ARG A 516 31.88 23.80 -6.47
C ARG A 516 31.56 24.41 -5.11
N GLY A 517 32.50 24.40 -4.16
CA GLY A 517 32.30 24.89 -2.80
C GLY A 517 31.53 23.91 -1.90
N LEU A 518 31.44 22.64 -2.32
CA LEU A 518 30.68 21.62 -1.61
C LEU A 518 31.56 20.85 -0.62
N ASN A 519 30.98 20.48 0.52
CA ASN A 519 31.65 19.64 1.52
C ASN A 519 31.60 18.17 1.07
N LEU A 520 32.78 17.56 0.86
CA LEU A 520 32.89 16.18 0.40
C LEU A 520 32.25 15.16 1.37
N SER A 521 32.18 15.44 2.68
CA SER A 521 31.54 14.53 3.65
C SER A 521 30.04 14.41 3.47
N GLU A 522 29.40 15.43 2.91
CA GLU A 522 27.95 15.49 2.67
C GLU A 522 27.58 15.02 1.25
N VAL A 523 28.56 14.63 0.43
CA VAL A 523 28.31 14.16 -0.93
C VAL A 523 27.98 12.68 -0.91
N SER A 524 26.74 12.35 -1.27
CA SER A 524 26.33 11.00 -1.61
C SER A 524 26.25 10.86 -3.13
N CYS A 525 26.84 9.77 -3.66
CA CYS A 525 26.69 9.43 -5.07
C CYS A 525 25.63 8.35 -5.21
N VAL A 526 24.61 8.63 -5.99
CA VAL A 526 23.80 7.61 -6.67
C VAL A 526 24.34 7.58 -8.11
N PRO A 527 24.27 6.48 -8.89
CA PRO A 527 24.81 6.36 -10.26
C PRO A 527 24.32 7.38 -11.31
N PHE A 528 23.78 8.53 -10.91
CA PHE A 528 23.00 9.44 -11.72
C PHE A 528 23.24 10.90 -11.28
N THR A 529 24.42 11.45 -11.53
CA THR A 529 24.76 12.85 -11.21
C THR A 529 24.64 13.78 -12.42
N ILE A 530 24.51 15.09 -12.17
CA ILE A 530 24.33 16.12 -13.20
C ILE A 530 25.54 17.05 -13.22
N GLY A 531 26.01 17.38 -14.42
CA GLY A 531 27.20 18.19 -14.68
C GLY A 531 28.54 17.48 -14.42
N ILE A 532 28.57 16.49 -13.53
CA ILE A 532 29.65 15.51 -13.41
C ILE A 532 29.08 14.15 -13.83
N SER A 533 29.75 13.45 -14.74
CA SER A 533 29.42 12.09 -15.16
C SER A 533 30.60 11.18 -14.87
N VAL A 534 30.34 10.05 -14.21
CA VAL A 534 31.35 9.04 -13.88
C VAL A 534 30.86 7.71 -14.40
N LEU A 535 31.61 7.10 -15.32
CA LEU A 535 31.36 5.74 -15.77
C LEU A 535 32.19 4.78 -14.94
N VAL A 536 31.51 3.83 -14.31
CA VAL A 536 32.13 2.77 -13.52
C VAL A 536 31.92 1.45 -14.24
N ASP A 537 33.01 0.74 -14.49
CA ASP A 537 32.98 -0.68 -14.83
C ASP A 537 32.80 -1.46 -13.52
N VAL A 538 31.67 -2.15 -13.39
CA VAL A 538 31.26 -2.87 -12.19
C VAL A 538 31.98 -4.21 -12.00
N ASP A 539 32.47 -4.82 -13.07
CA ASP A 539 33.23 -6.08 -13.01
C ASP A 539 34.64 -5.81 -12.45
N SER A 540 35.30 -4.77 -12.94
CA SER A 540 36.63 -4.36 -12.47
C SER A 540 36.59 -3.43 -11.26
N MET A 541 35.42 -2.89 -10.92
CA MET A 541 35.20 -1.87 -9.90
C MET A 541 36.10 -0.64 -10.08
N LYS A 542 36.18 -0.13 -11.31
CA LYS A 542 37.04 1.00 -11.70
C LYS A 542 36.28 2.07 -12.45
N ILE A 543 36.70 3.32 -12.24
CA ILE A 543 36.24 4.46 -13.02
C ILE A 543 36.94 4.41 -14.38
N THR A 544 36.17 4.25 -15.46
CA THR A 544 36.68 4.17 -16.84
C THR A 544 36.53 5.49 -17.58
N MET A 545 35.52 6.30 -17.23
CA MET A 545 35.31 7.63 -17.79
C MET A 545 34.96 8.64 -16.69
N TYR A 546 35.46 9.86 -16.85
CA TYR A 546 35.14 10.98 -15.98
C TYR A 546 34.98 12.25 -16.80
N THR A 547 33.82 12.87 -16.71
CA THR A 547 33.48 14.12 -17.39
C THR A 547 32.96 15.12 -16.38
N ASP A 548 33.45 16.37 -16.44
CA ASP A 548 32.97 17.49 -15.64
C ASP A 548 32.68 18.65 -16.61
N ARG A 549 31.40 18.78 -17.00
CA ARG A 549 30.97 19.62 -18.13
C ARG A 549 30.47 21.00 -17.71
N LEU A 550 29.62 21.05 -16.68
CA LEU A 550 28.95 22.28 -16.28
C LEU A 550 28.86 22.45 -14.76
N ARG A 551 28.80 23.72 -14.34
CA ARG A 551 28.58 24.11 -12.96
C ARG A 551 27.21 24.78 -12.85
N ALA A 552 26.26 24.06 -12.28
CA ALA A 552 24.98 24.61 -11.82
C ALA A 552 25.01 24.80 -10.30
N PRO A 553 24.28 25.79 -9.75
CA PRO A 553 24.04 25.84 -8.31
C PRO A 553 23.32 24.57 -7.85
N VAL A 554 23.72 24.03 -6.70
CA VAL A 554 23.00 22.93 -6.06
C VAL A 554 21.73 23.51 -5.44
N PRO A 555 20.53 22.96 -5.71
CA PRO A 555 19.31 23.38 -5.05
C PRO A 555 19.45 23.41 -3.53
N LYS A 556 18.82 24.39 -2.89
CA LYS A 556 18.88 24.51 -1.44
C LYS A 556 18.14 23.36 -0.76
N ALA A 557 18.56 23.03 0.47
CA ALA A 557 17.93 21.96 1.26
C ALA A 557 16.65 22.42 1.99
N GLU A 558 16.36 23.73 2.04
CA GLU A 558 15.14 24.21 2.68
C GLU A 558 13.90 23.72 1.90
N GLY A 559 12.92 23.18 2.61
CA GLY A 559 11.68 22.67 2.01
C GLY A 559 11.80 21.29 1.36
N THR A 560 12.94 20.58 1.51
CA THR A 560 13.13 19.23 0.96
C THR A 560 12.97 18.10 2.00
N ASP A 561 12.86 18.43 3.29
CA ASP A 561 12.69 17.43 4.34
C ASP A 561 11.23 16.93 4.36
N PHE A 562 11.06 15.64 4.12
CA PHE A 562 9.78 14.95 4.12
C PHE A 562 9.61 14.01 5.33
N GLN A 563 10.58 13.97 6.24
CA GLN A 563 10.45 13.23 7.49
C GLN A 563 9.65 14.07 8.49
N SER A 564 8.56 13.51 9.02
CA SER A 564 7.83 14.19 10.09
C SER A 564 8.73 14.33 11.33
N PRO A 565 8.74 15.49 12.03
CA PRO A 565 9.42 15.61 13.32
C PRO A 565 8.92 14.51 14.26
N LYS A 566 9.79 13.99 15.14
CA LYS A 566 9.47 12.97 16.16
C LYS A 566 8.46 13.49 17.20
N GLY A 567 7.25 13.82 16.79
CA GLY A 567 6.09 14.05 17.64
C GLY A 567 5.43 12.72 17.97
N LYS A 568 4.91 12.58 19.18
CA LYS A 568 4.12 11.41 19.58
C LYS A 568 2.84 11.37 18.75
N HIS A 569 2.84 10.58 17.68
CA HIS A 569 1.61 10.18 17.03
C HIS A 569 0.83 9.29 18.00
N ASN A 570 -0.37 9.74 18.40
CA ASN A 570 -1.35 8.85 19.01
C ASN A 570 -1.85 7.93 17.90
N SER A 571 -1.18 6.78 17.74
CA SER A 571 -1.66 5.68 16.91
C SER A 571 -2.97 5.17 17.50
N THR A 572 -4.11 5.51 16.90
CA THR A 572 -5.39 4.89 17.21
C THR A 572 -5.34 3.44 16.74
N THR A 573 -5.09 2.50 17.66
CA THR A 573 -5.18 1.07 17.38
C THR A 573 -6.63 0.69 17.06
N CYS A 574 -6.93 0.44 15.79
CA CYS A 574 -8.14 -0.30 15.42
C CYS A 574 -7.97 -1.76 15.85
N ASN A 575 -8.83 -2.24 16.75
CA ASN A 575 -8.88 -3.66 17.12
C ASN A 575 -9.27 -4.50 15.90
N ILE A 576 -8.44 -5.52 15.63
CA ILE A 576 -8.50 -6.39 14.46
C ILE A 576 -9.57 -7.46 14.69
N THR A 577 -10.62 -7.48 13.86
CA THR A 577 -11.39 -8.71 13.60
C THR A 577 -10.59 -9.58 12.64
N ASN A 578 -10.50 -10.90 12.92
CA ASN A 578 -9.94 -11.87 11.99
C ASN A 578 -10.55 -11.66 10.59
N GLY A 579 -9.71 -11.45 9.57
CA GLY A 579 -10.16 -11.30 8.19
C GLY A 579 -10.90 -12.54 7.70
N GLY A 580 -11.83 -12.36 6.76
CA GLY A 580 -12.59 -13.42 6.09
C GLY A 580 -11.78 -14.28 5.11
N PHE A 581 -10.45 -14.26 5.22
CA PHE A 581 -9.52 -15.07 4.45
C PHE A 581 -8.71 -16.00 5.34
N THR A 582 -8.33 -17.14 4.79
CA THR A 582 -7.40 -18.09 5.41
C THR A 582 -6.11 -18.12 4.60
N ILE A 583 -4.96 -18.10 5.28
CA ILE A 583 -3.64 -18.24 4.65
C ILE A 583 -3.01 -19.53 5.18
N GLU A 584 -2.84 -20.52 4.30
CA GLU A 584 -2.12 -21.76 4.59
C GLU A 584 -0.82 -21.80 3.77
N GLY A 585 0.29 -21.43 4.43
CA GLY A 585 1.56 -21.20 3.74
C GLY A 585 1.43 -20.01 2.79
N GLN A 586 1.43 -20.30 1.49
CA GLN A 586 1.33 -19.33 0.40
C GLN A 586 -0.03 -19.39 -0.31
N ASN A 587 -0.90 -20.33 0.10
CA ASN A 587 -2.25 -20.43 -0.44
C ASN A 587 -3.20 -19.52 0.35
N VAL A 588 -4.00 -18.77 -0.38
CA VAL A 588 -4.98 -17.83 0.15
C VAL A 588 -6.37 -18.28 -0.30
N GLU A 589 -7.24 -18.52 0.68
CA GLU A 589 -8.65 -18.78 0.46
C GLU A 589 -9.45 -17.58 0.95
N TRP A 590 -10.28 -17.00 0.09
CA TRP A 590 -11.07 -15.82 0.43
C TRP A 590 -12.37 -15.77 -0.36
N GLY A 591 -13.51 -15.72 0.34
CA GLY A 591 -14.82 -15.79 -0.30
C GLY A 591 -14.93 -17.04 -1.17
N ASN A 592 -15.07 -16.85 -2.48
CA ASN A 592 -15.12 -17.96 -3.45
C ASN A 592 -13.77 -18.19 -4.15
N TRP A 593 -12.72 -17.44 -3.80
CA TRP A 593 -11.41 -17.52 -4.43
C TRP A 593 -10.47 -18.45 -3.67
N ASN A 594 -9.66 -19.17 -4.44
CA ASN A 594 -8.47 -19.87 -3.97
C ASN A 594 -7.32 -19.55 -4.94
N PHE A 595 -6.21 -19.04 -4.42
CA PHE A 595 -5.03 -18.67 -5.20
C PHE A 595 -3.75 -18.81 -4.38
N HIS A 596 -2.62 -18.93 -5.08
CA HIS A 596 -1.27 -18.97 -4.52
C HIS A 596 -0.61 -17.60 -4.62
N VAL A 597 0.14 -17.20 -3.59
CA VAL A 597 0.91 -15.96 -3.54
C VAL A 597 2.39 -16.29 -3.43
N GLY A 598 3.14 -15.98 -4.48
CA GLY A 598 4.59 -16.10 -4.55
C GLY A 598 5.31 -14.75 -4.40
N PHE A 599 6.60 -14.83 -4.14
CA PHE A 599 7.52 -13.70 -4.09
C PHE A 599 8.89 -14.11 -4.65
N ASN A 600 9.50 -13.31 -5.51
CA ASN A 600 10.90 -13.50 -5.91
C ASN A 600 11.64 -12.16 -6.07
N ALA A 601 12.97 -12.21 -6.19
CA ALA A 601 13.81 -11.02 -6.27
C ALA A 601 13.60 -10.17 -7.54
N ARG A 602 13.07 -10.76 -8.63
CA ARG A 602 12.89 -10.08 -9.91
C ARG A 602 11.49 -9.48 -10.03
N ALA A 603 10.46 -10.31 -10.15
CA ALA A 603 9.07 -9.88 -10.28
C ALA A 603 8.49 -9.21 -9.01
N GLY A 604 9.02 -9.52 -7.83
CA GLY A 604 8.32 -9.23 -6.58
C GLY A 604 7.13 -10.17 -6.41
N VAL A 605 5.92 -9.61 -6.26
CA VAL A 605 4.70 -10.40 -6.00
C VAL A 605 4.22 -11.13 -7.25
N ILE A 606 3.84 -12.40 -7.07
CA ILE A 606 3.28 -13.25 -8.12
C ILE A 606 1.99 -13.87 -7.60
N ILE A 607 0.90 -13.78 -8.37
CA ILE A 607 -0.33 -14.50 -8.11
C ILE A 607 -0.39 -15.71 -9.03
N SER A 608 -0.60 -16.90 -8.49
CA SER A 608 -0.66 -18.14 -9.25
C SER A 608 -1.92 -18.93 -8.95
N THR A 609 -2.27 -19.82 -9.88
CA THR A 609 -3.30 -20.86 -9.72
C THR A 609 -4.64 -20.33 -9.20
N ALA A 610 -5.00 -19.12 -9.60
CA ALA A 610 -6.20 -18.45 -9.14
C ALA A 610 -7.45 -19.10 -9.77
N SER A 611 -8.33 -19.56 -8.88
CA SER A 611 -9.56 -20.24 -9.22
C SER A 611 -10.71 -19.69 -8.40
N ILE A 612 -11.90 -19.71 -8.98
CA ILE A 612 -13.13 -19.28 -8.34
C ILE A 612 -14.11 -20.44 -8.22
N PHE A 613 -14.70 -20.62 -7.05
CA PHE A 613 -15.74 -21.60 -6.79
C PHE A 613 -17.05 -21.13 -7.43
N ASP A 614 -17.53 -21.91 -8.39
CA ASP A 614 -18.83 -21.74 -9.04
C ASP A 614 -19.85 -22.60 -8.31
N ASP A 615 -20.68 -21.96 -7.48
CA ASP A 615 -21.65 -22.67 -6.63
C ASP A 615 -22.68 -23.46 -7.46
N ARG A 616 -23.04 -22.99 -8.65
CA ARG A 616 -23.98 -23.70 -9.54
C ARG A 616 -23.38 -24.96 -10.15
N LYS A 617 -22.09 -24.91 -10.46
CA LYS A 617 -21.35 -26.06 -11.00
C LYS A 617 -20.69 -26.92 -9.91
N ARG A 618 -20.79 -26.48 -8.64
CA ARG A 618 -20.20 -27.11 -7.45
C ARG A 618 -18.72 -27.48 -7.64
N LYS A 619 -17.96 -26.60 -8.28
CA LYS A 619 -16.53 -26.82 -8.56
C LYS A 619 -15.75 -25.52 -8.64
N PHE A 620 -14.46 -25.60 -8.31
CA PHE A 620 -13.50 -24.55 -8.65
C PHE A 620 -13.25 -24.53 -10.16
N ARG A 621 -13.21 -23.34 -10.74
CA ARG A 621 -12.95 -23.10 -12.15
C ARG A 621 -11.79 -22.14 -12.28
N ARG A 622 -10.83 -22.50 -13.14
CA ARG A 622 -9.58 -21.76 -13.33
C ARG A 622 -9.82 -20.43 -14.04
N VAL A 623 -9.09 -19.40 -13.62
CA VAL A 623 -9.15 -18.06 -14.21
C VAL A 623 -7.76 -17.61 -14.66
N LEU A 624 -6.76 -17.71 -13.78
CA LEU A 624 -5.40 -17.22 -14.02
C LEU A 624 -4.42 -18.27 -13.47
N TYR A 625 -3.58 -18.82 -14.35
CA TYR A 625 -2.49 -19.69 -13.93
C TYR A 625 -1.36 -18.90 -13.26
N ARG A 626 -0.98 -17.75 -13.84
CA ARG A 626 0.08 -16.89 -13.30
C ARG A 626 -0.09 -15.43 -13.73
N GLY A 627 0.04 -14.50 -12.79
CA GLY A 627 0.01 -13.06 -13.03
C GLY A 627 1.04 -12.31 -12.20
N HIS A 628 1.78 -11.40 -12.83
CA HIS A 628 2.74 -10.50 -12.18
C HIS A 628 3.10 -9.31 -13.08
N VAL A 629 3.69 -8.26 -12.50
CA VAL A 629 4.36 -7.22 -13.29
C VAL A 629 5.66 -7.82 -13.83
N SER A 630 5.83 -7.71 -15.14
CA SER A 630 6.83 -8.45 -15.88
C SER A 630 7.99 -7.56 -16.34
N GLU A 631 7.72 -6.30 -16.66
CA GLU A 631 8.77 -5.28 -16.81
C GLU A 631 8.20 -3.87 -16.60
N THR A 632 9.07 -2.91 -16.29
CA THR A 632 8.77 -1.47 -16.35
C THR A 632 9.59 -0.80 -17.45
N PHE A 633 9.16 0.36 -17.92
CA PHE A 633 9.96 1.23 -18.78
C PHE A 633 9.75 2.67 -18.38
N VAL A 634 10.82 3.33 -17.91
CA VAL A 634 10.82 4.71 -17.40
C VAL A 634 11.80 5.57 -18.22
N PRO A 635 11.46 5.94 -19.46
CA PRO A 635 12.29 6.81 -20.30
C PRO A 635 12.17 8.29 -19.88
N TYR A 636 13.31 8.95 -19.70
CA TYR A 636 13.40 10.40 -19.53
C TYR A 636 13.57 11.12 -20.87
N MET A 637 13.04 12.35 -20.96
CA MET A 637 12.93 13.10 -22.22
C MET A 637 13.97 14.25 -22.35
N ASP A 638 15.05 14.22 -21.57
CA ASP A 638 16.17 15.17 -21.72
C ASP A 638 17.30 14.49 -22.56
N PRO A 639 17.56 14.96 -23.79
CA PRO A 639 18.54 14.34 -24.70
C PRO A 639 19.99 14.75 -24.39
N THR A 640 20.25 15.56 -23.35
CA THR A 640 21.60 15.99 -23.02
C THR A 640 22.44 14.85 -22.44
N SER A 641 23.76 15.03 -22.45
CA SER A 641 24.75 14.02 -22.03
C SER A 641 24.54 13.46 -20.62
N GLU A 642 23.80 14.15 -19.76
CA GLU A 642 23.53 13.81 -18.37
C GLU A 642 22.27 12.94 -18.18
N TRP A 643 21.38 12.92 -19.18
CA TRP A 643 20.04 12.35 -19.09
C TRP A 643 19.69 11.36 -20.20
N TYR A 644 20.28 11.47 -21.39
CA TYR A 644 19.88 10.65 -22.56
C TYR A 644 19.89 9.14 -22.32
N TYR A 645 20.70 8.65 -21.38
CA TYR A 645 20.85 7.23 -21.05
C TYR A 645 19.90 6.74 -19.94
N ARG A 646 19.06 7.62 -19.37
CA ARG A 646 18.16 7.31 -18.25
C ARG A 646 16.84 6.80 -18.79
N THR A 647 16.79 5.50 -19.05
CA THR A 647 15.60 4.82 -19.59
C THR A 647 15.42 3.46 -18.92
N PHE A 648 15.03 3.49 -17.65
CA PHE A 648 15.13 2.33 -16.78
C PHE A 648 14.17 1.20 -17.18
N MET A 649 14.65 -0.03 -17.03
CA MET A 649 13.85 -1.25 -17.01
C MET A 649 13.98 -1.89 -15.64
N ASP A 650 13.18 -1.44 -14.67
CA ASP A 650 13.49 -1.63 -13.25
C ASP A 650 13.56 -3.11 -12.87
N ILE A 651 12.70 -3.94 -13.46
CA ILE A 651 12.61 -5.37 -13.16
C ILE A 651 13.82 -6.11 -13.73
N GLY A 652 14.21 -5.78 -14.97
CA GLY A 652 15.34 -6.39 -15.65
C GLY A 652 16.71 -5.88 -15.21
N GLU A 653 16.82 -4.63 -14.77
CA GLU A 653 18.09 -3.99 -14.40
C GLU A 653 18.37 -4.02 -12.89
N PHE A 654 17.34 -3.97 -12.03
CA PHE A 654 17.51 -3.92 -10.57
C PHE A 654 16.79 -5.06 -9.82
N GLY A 655 15.65 -5.51 -10.35
CA GLY A 655 14.79 -6.53 -9.74
C GLY A 655 13.81 -5.91 -8.74
N PHE A 656 12.52 -5.92 -9.10
CA PHE A 656 11.46 -5.25 -8.37
C PHE A 656 11.28 -5.78 -6.94
N GLY A 657 11.45 -7.10 -6.75
CA GLY A 657 11.42 -7.72 -5.42
C GLY A 657 12.66 -7.42 -4.59
N ARG A 658 13.83 -7.24 -5.23
CA ARG A 658 15.07 -6.83 -4.56
C ARG A 658 15.00 -5.39 -4.07
N THR A 659 14.28 -4.54 -4.79
CA THR A 659 14.03 -3.14 -4.43
C THR A 659 12.75 -2.93 -3.62
N ALA A 660 12.07 -4.01 -3.21
CA ALA A 660 10.84 -3.91 -2.43
C ALA A 660 11.14 -3.45 -0.99
N ASP A 661 10.32 -2.52 -0.50
CA ASP A 661 10.41 -2.02 0.87
C ASP A 661 9.68 -2.91 1.87
N THR A 662 10.12 -2.80 3.14
CA THR A 662 9.39 -3.38 4.26
C THR A 662 8.15 -2.55 4.56
N LEU A 663 6.97 -3.13 4.34
CA LEU A 663 5.69 -2.45 4.55
C LEU A 663 5.52 -2.02 6.02
N GLN A 664 5.16 -0.77 6.23
CA GLN A 664 4.83 -0.16 7.51
C GLN A 664 3.35 -0.37 7.83
N PRO A 665 3.02 -1.13 8.89
CA PRO A 665 1.63 -1.31 9.31
C PRO A 665 0.94 0.03 9.59
N PHE A 666 -0.34 0.13 9.25
CA PHE A 666 -1.19 1.32 9.37
C PHE A 666 -0.89 2.47 8.41
N TYR A 667 0.29 2.50 7.78
CA TYR A 667 0.66 3.50 6.77
C TYR A 667 0.50 2.92 5.37
N ASP A 668 1.26 1.86 5.07
CA ASP A 668 1.24 1.21 3.75
C ASP A 668 0.09 0.21 3.62
N CYS A 669 -0.35 -0.34 4.76
CA CYS A 669 -1.42 -1.35 4.81
C CYS A 669 -2.38 -1.07 5.97
N PRO A 670 -3.69 -1.32 5.81
CA PRO A 670 -4.68 -1.07 6.85
C PRO A 670 -4.48 -2.00 8.06
N GLY A 671 -5.06 -1.63 9.20
CA GLY A 671 -4.87 -2.35 10.47
C GLY A 671 -5.32 -3.81 10.47
N ASN A 672 -6.21 -4.20 9.55
CA ASN A 672 -6.68 -5.59 9.41
C ASN A 672 -5.85 -6.44 8.43
N ALA A 673 -4.68 -5.95 8.02
CA ALA A 673 -3.80 -6.67 7.11
C ALA A 673 -3.07 -7.83 7.80
N ALA A 674 -3.03 -8.97 7.12
CA ALA A 674 -2.04 -10.02 7.34
C ALA A 674 -0.80 -9.74 6.51
N PHE A 675 0.37 -10.15 6.99
CA PHE A 675 1.64 -9.93 6.31
C PHE A 675 2.33 -11.25 5.97
N ILE A 676 2.98 -11.29 4.80
CA ILE A 676 3.83 -12.39 4.37
C ILE A 676 5.25 -11.84 4.18
N ASP A 677 6.23 -12.53 4.76
CA ASP A 677 7.64 -12.22 4.60
C ASP A 677 8.17 -12.74 3.26
N GLY A 678 9.06 -11.99 2.62
CA GLY A 678 9.78 -12.40 1.42
C GLY A 678 11.17 -12.95 1.75
N TYR A 679 11.67 -13.85 0.91
CA TYR A 679 13.05 -14.34 0.97
C TYR A 679 13.69 -14.25 -0.41
N MET A 680 14.95 -13.83 -0.43
CA MET A 680 15.74 -13.67 -1.65
C MET A 680 17.21 -13.99 -1.39
N VAL A 681 18.02 -14.05 -2.45
CA VAL A 681 19.44 -14.36 -2.35
C VAL A 681 20.26 -13.08 -2.49
N GLY A 682 21.18 -12.86 -1.55
CA GLY A 682 22.19 -11.81 -1.60
C GLY A 682 23.30 -12.11 -2.62
N ALA A 683 24.09 -11.10 -2.97
CA ALA A 683 25.19 -11.25 -3.92
C ALA A 683 26.23 -12.31 -3.49
N ASP A 684 26.34 -12.57 -2.18
CA ASP A 684 27.20 -13.57 -1.56
C ASP A 684 26.55 -14.96 -1.44
N GLY A 685 25.34 -15.14 -1.98
CA GLY A 685 24.59 -16.38 -1.90
C GLY A 685 23.82 -16.57 -0.59
N GLN A 686 23.87 -15.63 0.37
CA GLN A 686 23.15 -15.74 1.63
C GLN A 686 21.66 -15.46 1.46
N ALA A 687 20.82 -16.20 2.20
CA ALA A 687 19.40 -15.90 2.30
C ALA A 687 19.18 -14.55 3.00
N GLN A 688 18.45 -13.67 2.34
CA GLN A 688 18.03 -12.37 2.84
C GLN A 688 16.53 -12.36 3.05
N LYS A 689 16.11 -12.00 4.27
CA LYS A 689 14.71 -11.87 4.64
C LYS A 689 14.23 -10.43 4.42
N LEU A 690 13.17 -10.25 3.66
CA LEU A 690 12.41 -9.01 3.58
C LEU A 690 11.16 -9.15 4.47
N PRO A 691 11.16 -8.59 5.70
CA PRO A 691 10.00 -8.68 6.56
C PRO A 691 8.81 -7.90 5.97
N ARG A 692 7.59 -8.43 6.11
CA ARG A 692 6.35 -7.76 5.63
C ARG A 692 6.46 -7.30 4.18
N ALA A 693 6.91 -8.19 3.29
CA ALA A 693 7.05 -7.92 1.87
C ALA A 693 5.69 -7.77 1.17
N ILE A 694 4.67 -8.49 1.66
CA ILE A 694 3.32 -8.50 1.11
C ILE A 694 2.35 -8.28 2.25
N CYS A 695 1.31 -7.47 2.02
CA CYS A 695 0.16 -7.41 2.91
C CYS A 695 -1.11 -7.84 2.19
N ILE A 696 -1.95 -8.59 2.89
CA ILE A 696 -3.24 -9.11 2.42
C ILE A 696 -4.29 -8.60 3.39
N PHE A 697 -5.28 -7.88 2.87
CA PHE A 697 -6.34 -7.31 3.69
C PHE A 697 -7.67 -7.34 2.95
N GLU A 698 -8.75 -7.38 3.73
CA GLU A 698 -10.08 -7.06 3.21
C GLU A 698 -10.29 -5.57 3.29
N ARG A 699 -10.78 -4.97 2.21
CA ARG A 699 -11.29 -3.61 2.26
C ARG A 699 -12.78 -3.65 2.02
N TYR A 700 -13.52 -2.87 2.81
CA TYR A 700 -14.85 -2.49 2.41
C TYR A 700 -14.69 -1.50 1.25
N ALA A 701 -14.82 -1.99 0.02
CA ALA A 701 -14.53 -1.18 -1.16
C ALA A 701 -15.51 0.00 -1.35
N GLY A 702 -16.57 0.08 -0.53
CA GLY A 702 -17.69 1.01 -0.76
C GLY A 702 -18.55 0.63 -1.97
N ASP A 703 -18.03 -0.23 -2.85
CA ASP A 703 -18.69 -0.80 -4.01
C ASP A 703 -19.88 -1.67 -3.60
N VAL A 704 -21.07 -1.22 -3.97
CA VAL A 704 -22.27 -2.03 -3.85
C VAL A 704 -22.14 -3.23 -4.79
N ALA A 705 -22.04 -4.43 -4.23
CA ALA A 705 -21.79 -5.67 -4.98
C ALA A 705 -22.81 -5.91 -6.13
N TRP A 706 -24.04 -5.39 -5.98
CA TRP A 706 -24.99 -5.07 -7.04
C TRP A 706 -26.08 -4.13 -6.49
N ARG A 707 -26.45 -3.08 -7.23
CA ARG A 707 -27.69 -2.28 -7.03
C ARG A 707 -28.29 -1.93 -8.38
N HIS A 708 -29.61 -1.81 -8.46
CA HIS A 708 -30.27 -1.21 -9.61
C HIS A 708 -30.81 0.18 -9.23
N THR A 709 -30.06 1.21 -9.63
CA THR A 709 -30.47 2.62 -9.79
C THR A 709 -29.46 3.22 -10.77
N GLU A 710 -29.89 3.99 -11.78
CA GLU A 710 -29.07 4.45 -12.92
C GLU A 710 -27.74 5.17 -12.56
N ILE A 711 -26.65 4.84 -13.32
CA ILE A 711 -25.30 5.49 -13.50
C ILE A 711 -24.21 5.20 -12.41
N ILE A 712 -23.31 4.18 -12.52
CA ILE A 712 -21.95 3.98 -13.14
C ILE A 712 -20.73 4.70 -12.48
N VAL A 713 -19.71 3.95 -11.98
CA VAL A 713 -18.20 4.09 -12.16
C VAL A 713 -17.46 2.80 -11.67
N PRO A 714 -16.29 2.35 -12.25
CA PRO A 714 -15.49 1.16 -11.85
C PRO A 714 -14.03 1.41 -11.33
N GLY A 715 -13.41 0.46 -10.59
CA GLY A 715 -12.13 -0.24 -10.95
C GLY A 715 -10.97 -0.27 -9.92
N LYS A 716 -10.10 -1.32 -9.93
CA LYS A 716 -8.97 -1.58 -8.99
C LYS A 716 -7.62 -0.96 -9.44
N VAL A 717 -6.66 -0.83 -8.51
CA VAL A 717 -5.59 0.20 -8.50
C VAL A 717 -4.14 -0.37 -8.44
N VAL A 718 -3.20 0.38 -9.03
CA VAL A 718 -1.73 0.35 -9.00
C VAL A 718 -1.29 1.75 -8.57
N ASP A 719 -0.36 1.83 -7.62
CA ASP A 719 -0.03 3.05 -6.90
C ASP A 719 1.43 3.45 -7.15
N LEU A 720 1.70 4.74 -7.36
CA LEU A 720 3.05 5.30 -7.49
C LEU A 720 3.20 6.53 -6.61
N THR A 721 4.25 6.56 -5.80
CA THR A 721 4.67 7.70 -4.95
C THR A 721 6.20 7.75 -4.93
N GLY A 722 6.80 8.75 -4.29
CA GLY A 722 8.26 8.86 -4.18
C GLY A 722 8.79 10.25 -4.50
N ILE A 723 10.08 10.33 -4.86
CA ILE A 723 10.78 11.60 -5.12
C ILE A 723 11.02 11.73 -6.62
N LEU A 724 10.70 12.90 -7.18
CA LEU A 724 10.99 13.22 -8.57
C LEU A 724 12.50 13.25 -8.84
N MET A 725 12.93 12.75 -10.00
CA MET A 725 14.32 12.90 -10.44
C MET A 725 14.53 14.28 -11.05
N MET A 726 15.39 15.08 -10.41
CA MET A 726 15.52 16.52 -10.71
C MET A 726 16.82 16.90 -11.42
N LYS A 727 16.73 17.94 -12.24
CA LYS A 727 17.82 18.63 -12.92
C LYS A 727 18.15 19.95 -12.25
N ALA A 728 19.42 20.10 -11.85
CA ALA A 728 19.93 21.37 -11.33
C ALA A 728 20.09 22.40 -12.46
N THR A 729 19.61 23.62 -12.24
CA THR A 729 19.64 24.72 -13.21
C THR A 729 20.02 26.05 -12.56
N PRO A 730 20.64 27.02 -13.26
CA PRO A 730 20.82 28.37 -12.73
C PRO A 730 19.52 29.15 -12.50
N TYR A 731 18.39 28.71 -13.06
CA TYR A 731 17.14 29.46 -13.02
C TYR A 731 16.46 29.45 -11.64
N THR A 732 15.93 30.60 -11.24
CA THR A 732 15.11 30.77 -10.03
C THR A 732 13.67 31.16 -10.38
N ASN A 733 13.40 31.49 -11.63
CA ASN A 733 12.08 31.89 -12.12
C ASN A 733 11.92 31.48 -13.59
N THR A 734 10.68 31.17 -14.02
CA THR A 734 10.36 30.75 -15.38
C THR A 734 10.69 31.80 -16.44
N ASP A 735 10.63 33.09 -16.10
CA ASP A 735 10.95 34.20 -17.02
C ASP A 735 12.43 34.22 -17.45
N GLN A 736 13.29 33.48 -16.74
CA GLN A 736 14.71 33.34 -17.06
C GLN A 736 14.98 32.22 -18.08
N ILE A 737 13.99 31.39 -18.36
CA ILE A 737 14.10 30.22 -19.23
C ILE A 737 13.92 30.66 -20.68
N MET A 738 15.02 30.65 -21.44
CA MET A 738 15.04 31.08 -22.85
C MET A 738 15.05 29.90 -23.84
N GLU A 739 15.32 28.69 -23.34
CA GLU A 739 15.44 27.46 -24.12
C GLU A 739 14.67 26.33 -23.44
N ASN A 740 14.44 25.21 -24.14
CA ASN A 740 13.72 24.08 -23.57
C ASN A 740 14.57 23.37 -22.49
N GLU A 741 14.05 23.33 -21.25
CA GLU A 741 14.67 22.62 -20.13
C GLU A 741 14.18 21.17 -19.97
N TYR A 742 13.34 20.70 -20.89
CA TYR A 742 12.82 19.32 -20.94
C TYR A 742 12.01 18.93 -19.69
N GLY A 743 11.45 19.92 -19.00
CA GLY A 743 10.70 19.77 -17.77
C GLY A 743 10.34 21.13 -17.15
N PRO A 744 9.32 21.18 -16.27
CA PRO A 744 9.00 22.41 -15.55
C PRO A 744 9.99 22.70 -14.41
N LEU A 745 10.19 23.99 -14.13
CA LEU A 745 10.86 24.48 -12.93
C LEU A 745 9.92 24.34 -11.73
N VAL A 746 10.19 23.40 -10.82
CA VAL A 746 9.30 23.08 -9.68
C VAL A 746 9.72 23.75 -8.38
N ALA A 747 11.00 24.10 -8.26
CA ALA A 747 11.56 24.91 -7.19
C ALA A 747 12.75 25.74 -7.71
N GLU A 748 13.25 26.70 -6.93
CA GLU A 748 14.48 27.42 -7.28
C GLU A 748 15.58 26.42 -7.64
N ASN A 749 16.23 26.66 -8.78
CA ASN A 749 17.32 25.85 -9.31
C ASN A 749 16.97 24.38 -9.65
N THR A 750 15.68 24.02 -9.69
CA THR A 750 15.21 22.63 -9.74
C THR A 750 14.19 22.42 -10.85
N VAL A 751 14.62 21.79 -11.94
CA VAL A 751 13.74 21.34 -13.03
C VAL A 751 13.38 19.87 -12.82
N ALA A 752 12.10 19.52 -12.93
CA ALA A 752 11.64 18.14 -12.91
C ALA A 752 11.51 17.62 -14.35
N VAL A 753 12.35 16.67 -14.76
CA VAL A 753 12.44 16.26 -16.17
C VAL A 753 11.21 15.43 -16.56
N HIS A 754 10.64 15.72 -17.75
CA HIS A 754 9.56 14.91 -18.33
C HIS A 754 9.98 13.46 -18.49
N HIS A 755 9.09 12.52 -18.18
CA HIS A 755 9.35 11.09 -18.30
C HIS A 755 8.04 10.29 -18.38
N ASP A 756 8.14 9.03 -18.79
CA ASP A 756 6.99 8.11 -18.83
C ASP A 756 7.11 7.05 -17.74
N HIS A 757 5.98 6.45 -17.37
CA HIS A 757 5.94 5.21 -16.58
C HIS A 757 5.09 4.21 -17.34
N LEU A 758 5.70 3.11 -17.78
CA LEU A 758 5.02 2.04 -18.52
C LEU A 758 5.27 0.72 -17.79
N LEU A 759 4.20 0.03 -17.36
CA LEU A 759 4.27 -1.22 -16.62
C LEU A 759 3.55 -2.31 -17.41
N THR A 760 4.28 -3.35 -17.81
CA THR A 760 3.72 -4.48 -18.58
C THR A 760 3.45 -5.67 -17.66
N TYR A 761 2.20 -6.11 -17.63
CA TYR A 761 1.74 -7.30 -16.91
C TYR A 761 1.87 -8.55 -17.78
N TYR A 762 2.34 -9.63 -17.17
CA TYR A 762 2.20 -11.00 -17.68
C TYR A 762 0.93 -11.60 -17.07
N LEU A 763 -0.03 -12.04 -17.89
CA LEU A 763 -1.31 -12.60 -17.47
C LEU A 763 -1.59 -13.90 -18.22
N ASP A 764 -1.13 -15.03 -17.67
CA ASP A 764 -1.41 -16.37 -18.17
C ASP A 764 -2.81 -16.81 -17.71
N LEU A 765 -3.81 -16.48 -18.52
CA LEU A 765 -5.22 -16.75 -18.26
C LEU A 765 -5.58 -18.15 -18.74
N ASP A 766 -6.00 -19.01 -17.79
CA ASP A 766 -6.52 -20.36 -18.05
C ASP A 766 -8.04 -20.36 -17.87
N VAL A 767 -8.78 -19.68 -18.75
CA VAL A 767 -10.23 -19.48 -18.61
C VAL A 767 -10.96 -20.83 -18.72
N ASP A 768 -11.35 -21.40 -17.57
CA ASP A 768 -12.00 -22.72 -17.43
C ASP A 768 -11.26 -23.86 -18.18
N GLY A 769 -9.94 -23.72 -18.39
CA GLY A 769 -9.13 -24.60 -19.24
C GLY A 769 -7.94 -23.88 -19.88
N ASN A 770 -6.95 -24.62 -20.37
CA ASN A 770 -5.78 -24.05 -21.05
C ASN A 770 -6.11 -23.62 -22.49
N ASP A 771 -6.99 -24.35 -23.19
CA ASP A 771 -7.27 -24.06 -24.59
C ASP A 771 -8.23 -22.87 -24.70
N ASN A 772 -7.67 -21.69 -24.98
CA ASN A 772 -8.36 -20.42 -25.07
C ASN A 772 -8.11 -19.75 -26.43
N SER A 773 -8.91 -18.74 -26.73
CA SER A 773 -8.76 -17.89 -27.91
C SER A 773 -8.92 -16.43 -27.52
N PHE A 774 -8.17 -15.55 -28.18
CA PHE A 774 -8.35 -14.12 -28.04
C PHE A 774 -9.37 -13.60 -29.06
N VAL A 775 -10.38 -12.87 -28.59
CA VAL A 775 -11.47 -12.32 -29.40
C VAL A 775 -11.51 -10.81 -29.26
N LYS A 776 -11.38 -10.13 -30.39
CA LYS A 776 -11.65 -8.70 -30.54
C LYS A 776 -13.10 -8.51 -30.98
N ALA A 777 -13.93 -7.94 -30.13
CA ALA A 777 -15.33 -7.64 -30.42
C ALA A 777 -15.44 -6.15 -30.79
N LYS A 778 -15.42 -5.85 -32.10
CA LYS A 778 -15.47 -4.48 -32.63
C LYS A 778 -16.90 -3.95 -32.59
N LEU A 779 -17.06 -2.68 -32.20
CA LEU A 779 -18.35 -1.98 -32.25
C LEU A 779 -18.44 -1.20 -33.56
N GLU A 780 -19.35 -1.59 -34.45
CA GLU A 780 -19.48 -1.01 -35.78
C GLU A 780 -20.82 -0.30 -35.95
N THR A 781 -20.81 0.91 -36.51
CA THR A 781 -22.04 1.65 -36.83
C THR A 781 -22.60 1.19 -38.17
N ILE A 782 -23.83 0.69 -38.17
CA ILE A 782 -24.59 0.30 -39.36
C ILE A 782 -25.63 1.36 -39.67
N ARG A 783 -25.65 1.82 -40.93
CA ARG A 783 -26.70 2.73 -41.43
C ARG A 783 -27.90 1.91 -41.88
N VAL A 784 -29.10 2.34 -41.48
CA VAL A 784 -30.34 1.66 -41.87
C VAL A 784 -30.59 1.90 -43.36
N SER A 785 -30.55 0.84 -44.16
CA SER A 785 -30.92 0.89 -45.58
C SER A 785 -32.40 0.51 -45.74
N ASN A 786 -33.21 1.41 -46.29
CA ASN A 786 -34.65 1.19 -46.53
C ASN A 786 -34.94 0.22 -47.70
N GLN A 787 -33.93 -0.52 -48.19
CA GLN A 787 -34.00 -1.16 -49.49
C GLN A 787 -34.40 -2.64 -49.51
N ASN A 788 -34.63 -3.36 -48.40
CA ASN A 788 -35.17 -4.74 -48.46
C ASN A 788 -35.61 -5.38 -47.12
N THR A 789 -36.17 -4.63 -46.16
CA THR A 789 -36.73 -5.23 -44.93
C THR A 789 -38.11 -4.65 -44.63
N HIS A 790 -39.06 -5.50 -44.20
CA HIS A 790 -40.44 -5.16 -43.80
C HIS A 790 -40.56 -4.21 -42.58
N THR A 791 -39.52 -3.43 -42.29
CA THR A 791 -39.36 -2.62 -41.10
C THR A 791 -38.83 -1.24 -41.48
N THR A 792 -39.73 -0.25 -41.55
CA THR A 792 -39.36 1.17 -41.57
C THR A 792 -38.90 1.55 -40.16
N SER A 793 -37.60 1.75 -39.95
CA SER A 793 -37.08 2.26 -38.68
C SER A 793 -36.98 3.79 -38.72
N PRO A 794 -37.45 4.52 -37.69
CA PRO A 794 -37.19 5.96 -37.58
C PRO A 794 -35.71 6.28 -37.29
N ARG A 795 -34.91 5.28 -36.91
CA ARG A 795 -33.47 5.41 -36.67
C ARG A 795 -32.70 5.43 -37.99
N LYS A 796 -31.76 6.37 -38.12
CA LYS A 796 -30.83 6.43 -39.27
C LYS A 796 -29.69 5.42 -39.18
N SER A 797 -29.31 5.03 -37.96
CA SER A 797 -28.23 4.07 -37.70
C SER A 797 -28.39 3.39 -36.33
N TYR A 798 -27.66 2.30 -36.13
CA TYR A 798 -27.43 1.61 -34.86
C TYR A 798 -26.00 1.05 -34.85
N TRP A 799 -25.52 0.57 -33.70
CA TRP A 799 -24.25 -0.14 -33.64
C TRP A 799 -24.49 -1.64 -33.46
N THR A 800 -23.58 -2.44 -34.00
CA THR A 800 -23.55 -3.89 -33.85
C THR A 800 -22.15 -4.33 -33.39
N VAL A 801 -22.03 -5.61 -33.04
CA VAL A 801 -20.75 -6.20 -32.61
C VAL A 801 -20.26 -7.18 -33.68
N VAL A 802 -19.06 -6.95 -34.20
CA VAL A 802 -18.36 -7.89 -35.09
C VAL A 802 -17.24 -8.55 -34.30
N LYS A 803 -17.38 -9.85 -34.02
CA LYS A 803 -16.38 -10.63 -33.28
C LYS A 803 -15.36 -11.22 -34.23
N GLN A 804 -14.09 -10.94 -33.96
CA GLN A 804 -12.96 -11.48 -34.70
C GLN A 804 -12.06 -12.24 -33.73
N THR A 805 -11.85 -13.53 -34.00
CA THR A 805 -10.90 -14.33 -33.24
C THR A 805 -9.52 -14.19 -33.85
N ALA A 806 -8.56 -13.67 -33.08
CA ALA A 806 -7.17 -13.60 -33.52
C ALA A 806 -6.61 -15.02 -33.66
N LYS A 807 -6.11 -15.35 -34.84
CA LYS A 807 -5.56 -16.68 -35.16
C LYS A 807 -4.08 -16.77 -34.85
N THR A 808 -3.37 -15.65 -34.95
CA THR A 808 -1.92 -15.56 -34.81
C THR A 808 -1.49 -14.44 -33.86
N GLU A 809 -0.28 -14.50 -33.34
CA GLU A 809 0.27 -13.48 -32.42
C GLU A 809 0.25 -12.07 -33.03
N ALA A 810 0.48 -11.93 -34.34
CA ALA A 810 0.45 -10.65 -35.03
C ALA A 810 -0.94 -10.01 -35.06
N GLU A 811 -2.01 -10.81 -35.20
CA GLU A 811 -3.40 -10.33 -35.17
C GLU A 811 -3.83 -9.86 -33.76
N ALA A 812 -3.12 -10.31 -32.72
CA ALA A 812 -3.40 -9.98 -31.33
C ALA A 812 -2.51 -8.86 -30.75
N ARG A 813 -1.79 -8.12 -31.60
CA ARG A 813 -1.08 -6.89 -31.21
C ARG A 813 -2.04 -5.71 -31.34
N ILE A 814 -2.53 -5.19 -30.22
CA ILE A 814 -3.58 -4.17 -30.23
C ILE A 814 -3.02 -2.83 -29.74
N GLN A 815 -3.19 -1.81 -30.60
CA GLN A 815 -3.13 -0.42 -30.18
C GLN A 815 -4.52 0.02 -29.73
N LEU A 816 -4.63 0.40 -28.47
CA LEU A 816 -5.88 0.87 -27.88
C LEU A 816 -6.22 2.28 -28.38
N GLY A 817 -7.51 2.61 -28.44
CA GLY A 817 -8.00 3.93 -28.85
C GLY A 817 -8.24 4.11 -30.36
N LEU A 818 -7.74 3.22 -31.22
CA LEU A 818 -7.97 3.32 -32.67
C LEU A 818 -9.42 3.02 -33.11
N GLU A 819 -10.05 2.05 -32.44
CA GLU A 819 -11.45 1.67 -32.70
C GLU A 819 -12.11 1.17 -31.41
N PRO A 820 -13.40 1.45 -31.19
CA PRO A 820 -14.12 0.97 -30.03
C PRO A 820 -14.26 -0.56 -30.11
N SER A 821 -13.65 -1.27 -29.17
CA SER A 821 -13.69 -2.72 -29.13
C SER A 821 -13.61 -3.26 -27.70
N GLU A 822 -14.29 -4.39 -27.45
CA GLU A 822 -14.04 -5.20 -26.26
C GLU A 822 -12.98 -6.26 -26.58
N LEU A 823 -12.08 -6.50 -25.63
CA LEU A 823 -11.02 -7.51 -25.73
C LEU A 823 -11.33 -8.65 -24.77
N LEU A 824 -11.45 -9.88 -25.30
CA LEU A 824 -11.86 -11.04 -24.53
C LEU A 824 -10.86 -12.20 -24.69
N VAL A 825 -10.58 -12.89 -23.59
CA VAL A 825 -10.03 -14.24 -23.60
C VAL A 825 -11.18 -15.21 -23.34
N VAL A 826 -11.45 -16.09 -24.31
CA VAL A 826 -12.58 -17.02 -24.25
C VAL A 826 -12.11 -18.46 -24.34
N ASN A 827 -12.86 -19.37 -23.72
CA ASN A 827 -12.72 -20.79 -23.93
C ASN A 827 -13.68 -21.23 -25.05
N PRO A 828 -13.20 -21.53 -26.26
CA PRO A 828 -14.08 -21.93 -27.36
C PRO A 828 -14.75 -23.30 -27.11
N ASN A 829 -14.19 -24.12 -26.23
CA ASN A 829 -14.67 -25.48 -25.94
C ASN A 829 -15.73 -25.53 -24.82
N LYS A 830 -15.99 -24.40 -24.15
CA LYS A 830 -16.96 -24.31 -23.05
C LYS A 830 -17.99 -23.24 -23.34
N LYS A 831 -19.26 -23.61 -23.20
CA LYS A 831 -20.40 -22.70 -23.38
C LYS A 831 -21.28 -22.69 -22.14
N THR A 832 -21.95 -21.57 -21.91
CA THR A 832 -23.09 -21.50 -20.99
C THR A 832 -24.28 -22.27 -21.56
N ARG A 833 -25.33 -22.46 -20.77
CA ARG A 833 -26.58 -23.08 -21.23
C ARG A 833 -27.21 -22.34 -22.41
N LEU A 834 -26.99 -21.03 -22.52
CA LEU A 834 -27.49 -20.20 -23.62
C LEU A 834 -26.61 -20.24 -24.88
N GLY A 835 -25.51 -21.01 -24.87
CA GLY A 835 -24.63 -21.17 -26.02
C GLY A 835 -23.53 -20.11 -26.15
N ASN A 836 -23.38 -19.21 -25.17
CA ASN A 836 -22.29 -18.23 -25.15
C ASN A 836 -20.98 -18.86 -24.69
N HIS A 837 -19.87 -18.54 -25.34
CA HIS A 837 -18.54 -18.98 -24.89
C HIS A 837 -18.20 -18.36 -23.53
N VAL A 838 -17.66 -19.19 -22.64
CA VAL A 838 -17.13 -18.78 -21.33
C VAL A 838 -15.91 -17.89 -21.54
N GLY A 839 -15.85 -16.72 -20.90
CA GLY A 839 -14.76 -15.77 -21.13
C GLY A 839 -14.49 -14.81 -19.99
N TYR A 840 -13.36 -14.10 -20.08
CA TYR A 840 -13.03 -12.91 -19.32
C TYR A 840 -12.72 -11.76 -20.28
N ARG A 841 -13.19 -10.55 -19.98
CA ARG A 841 -12.88 -9.34 -20.74
C ARG A 841 -11.87 -8.47 -20.00
N LEU A 842 -10.95 -7.89 -20.76
CA LEU A 842 -10.03 -6.87 -20.28
C LEU A 842 -10.70 -5.50 -20.41
N ILE A 843 -10.94 -4.85 -19.28
CA ILE A 843 -11.36 -3.44 -19.21
C ILE A 843 -10.10 -2.63 -18.92
N THR A 844 -9.68 -1.87 -19.93
CA THR A 844 -8.43 -1.13 -19.92
C THR A 844 -8.57 0.18 -19.15
N GLY A 845 -7.46 0.67 -18.60
CA GLY A 845 -7.34 2.05 -18.13
C GLY A 845 -7.21 3.03 -19.30
N GLN A 846 -6.76 4.25 -19.02
CA GLN A 846 -6.39 5.20 -20.06
C GLN A 846 -5.27 4.60 -20.92
N PRO A 847 -5.43 4.55 -22.26
CA PRO A 847 -4.41 3.97 -23.12
C PRO A 847 -3.19 4.89 -23.23
N VAL A 848 -2.01 4.32 -23.06
CA VAL A 848 -0.73 5.05 -23.14
C VAL A 848 0.23 4.30 -24.05
N ASN A 849 0.85 5.00 -25.00
CA ASN A 849 1.88 4.50 -25.90
C ASN A 849 3.20 5.18 -25.53
N SER A 850 4.35 4.55 -25.79
CA SER A 850 5.60 5.31 -25.72
C SER A 850 5.64 6.41 -26.79
N LEU A 851 6.20 7.57 -26.45
CA LEU A 851 6.39 8.71 -27.34
C LEU A 851 7.75 8.72 -28.05
N LEU A 852 8.62 7.74 -27.75
CA LEU A 852 9.93 7.63 -28.39
C LEU A 852 9.79 7.17 -29.86
N SER A 853 10.73 7.59 -30.71
CA SER A 853 10.76 7.12 -32.09
C SER A 853 11.14 5.63 -32.15
N ASN A 854 10.59 4.92 -33.14
CA ASN A 854 10.75 3.47 -33.24
C ASN A 854 12.19 2.99 -33.47
N ASP A 855 13.04 3.88 -33.96
CA ASP A 855 14.47 3.69 -34.25
C ASP A 855 15.38 4.13 -33.10
N ASP A 856 14.83 4.72 -32.04
CA ASP A 856 15.60 5.09 -30.86
C ASP A 856 16.02 3.84 -30.06
N TYR A 857 17.24 3.83 -29.53
CA TYR A 857 17.82 2.66 -28.86
C TYR A 857 17.01 2.20 -27.65
N PRO A 858 16.54 3.08 -26.74
CA PRO A 858 15.68 2.68 -25.64
C PRO A 858 14.36 2.08 -26.13
N GLN A 859 13.77 2.61 -27.21
CA GLN A 859 12.54 2.10 -27.77
C GLN A 859 12.73 0.76 -28.49
N ILE A 860 13.90 0.50 -29.07
CA ILE A 860 14.27 -0.81 -29.62
C ILE A 860 14.37 -1.85 -28.49
N ARG A 861 15.06 -1.52 -27.40
CA ARG A 861 15.14 -2.37 -26.19
C ARG A 861 13.76 -2.62 -25.60
N ALA A 862 12.96 -1.57 -25.47
CA ALA A 862 11.62 -1.61 -24.88
C ALA A 862 10.50 -1.80 -25.92
N ALA A 863 10.76 -2.51 -27.02
CA ALA A 863 9.79 -2.62 -28.13
C ALA A 863 8.43 -3.25 -27.74
N TYR A 864 8.35 -3.89 -26.58
CA TYR A 864 7.09 -4.37 -26.00
C TYR A 864 6.10 -3.24 -25.65
N THR A 865 6.55 -1.98 -25.54
CA THR A 865 5.67 -0.82 -25.26
C THR A 865 4.99 -0.24 -26.51
N LYS A 866 5.32 -0.75 -27.71
CA LYS A 866 4.74 -0.29 -29.00
C LYS A 866 3.25 -0.62 -29.16
N TYR A 867 2.77 -1.59 -28.39
CA TYR A 867 1.36 -1.99 -28.31
C TYR A 867 0.99 -2.15 -26.84
N GLN A 868 -0.22 -1.76 -26.46
CA GLN A 868 -0.69 -1.94 -25.08
C GLN A 868 -1.07 -3.38 -24.80
N VAL A 869 -1.57 -4.11 -25.80
CA VAL A 869 -2.00 -5.49 -25.63
C VAL A 869 -1.27 -6.39 -26.61
N TRP A 870 -0.75 -7.48 -26.10
CA TRP A 870 -0.19 -8.58 -26.87
C TRP A 870 -0.82 -9.89 -26.39
N VAL A 871 -0.95 -10.86 -27.31
CA VAL A 871 -1.25 -12.25 -26.93
C VAL A 871 -0.25 -13.17 -27.62
N THR A 872 0.40 -14.01 -26.82
CA THR A 872 1.36 -15.00 -27.31
C THR A 872 0.93 -16.41 -26.97
N ALA A 873 1.43 -17.40 -27.71
CA ALA A 873 1.30 -18.79 -27.26
C ALA A 873 2.13 -18.98 -25.98
N TYR A 874 1.61 -19.74 -25.02
CA TYR A 874 2.32 -20.01 -23.76
C TYR A 874 3.69 -20.65 -24.02
N ASN A 875 4.70 -20.11 -23.36
CA ASN A 875 6.03 -20.70 -23.28
C ASN A 875 6.60 -20.42 -21.88
N LYS A 876 7.00 -21.50 -21.19
CA LYS A 876 7.56 -21.44 -19.83
C LYS A 876 8.73 -20.46 -19.68
N SER A 877 9.55 -20.31 -20.72
CA SER A 877 10.75 -19.45 -20.73
C SER A 877 10.45 -17.97 -21.02
N GLU A 878 9.27 -17.64 -21.55
CA GLU A 878 8.93 -16.29 -22.03
C GLU A 878 8.18 -15.53 -20.95
N ARG A 879 8.93 -14.86 -20.06
CA ARG A 879 8.37 -14.19 -18.87
C ARG A 879 8.72 -12.72 -18.70
N TRP A 880 9.65 -12.20 -19.51
CA TRP A 880 10.24 -10.88 -19.34
C TRP A 880 10.24 -10.15 -20.69
N PRO A 881 9.34 -9.18 -20.93
CA PRO A 881 9.09 -8.64 -22.25
C PRO A 881 10.25 -7.80 -22.80
N GLY A 882 11.15 -7.32 -21.94
CA GLY A 882 12.44 -6.70 -22.31
C GLY A 882 13.62 -7.69 -22.44
N GLY A 883 13.35 -9.00 -22.34
CA GLY A 883 14.36 -10.07 -22.33
C GLY A 883 14.83 -10.45 -20.92
N PHE A 884 15.46 -11.62 -20.78
CA PHE A 884 15.98 -12.04 -19.48
C PHE A 884 17.15 -11.15 -19.03
N TYR A 885 18.00 -10.69 -19.95
CA TYR A 885 19.18 -9.87 -19.70
C TYR A 885 18.96 -8.44 -20.21
N ALA A 886 18.26 -7.62 -19.43
CA ALA A 886 17.82 -6.29 -19.86
C ALA A 886 18.91 -5.22 -19.79
N ASP A 887 19.81 -5.29 -18.81
CA ASP A 887 20.93 -4.34 -18.68
C ASP A 887 21.84 -4.43 -19.92
N HIS A 888 22.16 -3.31 -20.56
CA HIS A 888 22.91 -3.27 -21.82
C HIS A 888 22.34 -4.16 -22.97
N SER A 889 21.04 -4.50 -22.94
CA SER A 889 20.39 -5.27 -24.00
C SER A 889 20.40 -4.54 -25.34
N ARG A 890 20.26 -5.29 -26.44
CA ARG A 890 20.16 -4.73 -27.80
C ARG A 890 18.75 -4.78 -28.38
N GLY A 891 17.75 -5.17 -27.57
CA GLY A 891 16.38 -5.42 -28.04
C GLY A 891 16.26 -6.65 -28.93
N ASP A 892 17.19 -7.61 -28.77
CA ASP A 892 17.30 -8.86 -29.52
C ASP A 892 16.63 -10.06 -28.83
N ASP A 893 16.13 -9.87 -27.60
CA ASP A 893 15.31 -10.80 -26.84
C ASP A 893 14.09 -10.06 -26.25
N GLY A 894 13.00 -10.77 -25.97
CA GLY A 894 11.78 -10.22 -25.39
C GLY A 894 10.53 -10.32 -26.28
N LEU A 895 9.42 -9.79 -25.78
CA LEU A 895 8.06 -9.99 -26.31
C LEU A 895 7.92 -9.58 -27.78
N ALA A 896 8.54 -8.46 -28.16
CA ALA A 896 8.51 -7.98 -29.54
C ALA A 896 9.23 -8.94 -30.50
N ILE A 897 10.31 -9.60 -30.07
CA ILE A 897 11.06 -10.59 -30.85
C ILE A 897 10.33 -11.93 -30.86
N TRP A 898 9.88 -12.41 -29.70
CA TRP A 898 9.18 -13.69 -29.58
C TRP A 898 7.92 -13.75 -30.44
N SER A 899 7.15 -12.66 -30.46
CA SER A 899 5.91 -12.57 -31.23
C SER A 899 6.13 -12.50 -32.74
N GLN A 900 7.35 -12.23 -33.24
CA GLN A 900 7.66 -12.25 -34.68
C GLN A 900 7.58 -13.66 -35.26
N ARG A 901 7.70 -14.70 -34.43
CA ARG A 901 7.46 -16.10 -34.83
C ARG A 901 6.02 -16.32 -35.30
N ASN A 902 5.11 -15.41 -34.92
CA ASN A 902 3.72 -15.37 -35.34
C ASN A 902 3.00 -16.70 -35.13
N LYS A 903 3.17 -17.29 -33.95
CA LYS A 903 2.58 -18.60 -33.63
C LYS A 903 1.06 -18.56 -33.70
N ALA A 904 0.45 -19.72 -33.92
CA ALA A 904 -0.99 -19.87 -33.81
C ALA A 904 -1.43 -19.76 -32.33
N ILE A 905 -2.48 -18.98 -32.07
CA ILE A 905 -3.01 -18.70 -30.72
C ILE A 905 -4.50 -19.03 -30.57
N ASP A 906 -5.16 -19.48 -31.64
CA ASP A 906 -6.58 -19.88 -31.56
C ASP A 906 -6.72 -21.28 -30.97
N ASN A 907 -7.52 -21.39 -29.91
CA ASN A 907 -7.78 -22.62 -29.18
C ASN A 907 -6.49 -23.28 -28.66
N LYS A 908 -5.67 -22.48 -27.97
CA LYS A 908 -4.36 -22.84 -27.42
C LYS A 908 -4.17 -22.26 -26.02
N ASP A 909 -3.16 -22.76 -25.33
CA ASP A 909 -2.62 -22.12 -24.13
C ASP A 909 -1.96 -20.79 -24.52
N ILE A 910 -2.49 -19.67 -24.02
CA ILE A 910 -2.14 -18.32 -24.44
C ILE A 910 -1.88 -17.42 -23.23
N VAL A 911 -0.98 -16.45 -23.42
CA VAL A 911 -0.63 -15.45 -22.41
C VAL A 911 -1.03 -14.08 -22.91
N LEU A 912 -1.79 -13.35 -22.10
CA LEU A 912 -2.13 -11.95 -22.31
C LEU A 912 -1.05 -11.07 -21.68
N TRP A 913 -0.54 -10.11 -22.44
CA TRP A 913 0.38 -9.08 -21.96
C TRP A 913 -0.31 -7.74 -22.05
N TYR A 914 -0.34 -6.98 -20.95
CA TYR A 914 -1.03 -5.70 -20.91
C TYR A 914 -0.17 -4.63 -20.28
N THR A 915 0.05 -3.53 -21.02
CA THR A 915 0.82 -2.37 -20.56
C THR A 915 -0.11 -1.28 -20.07
N VAL A 916 0.05 -0.90 -18.80
CA VAL A 916 -0.53 0.32 -18.22
C VAL A 916 0.55 1.39 -18.14
N GLY A 917 0.17 2.66 -18.09
CA GLY A 917 1.14 3.72 -17.89
C GLY A 917 0.56 5.11 -17.89
N PHE A 918 1.43 6.11 -17.85
CA PHE A 918 1.14 7.54 -18.02
C PHE A 918 2.37 8.31 -18.45
N HIS A 919 2.13 9.46 -19.08
CA HIS A 919 3.14 10.48 -19.33
C HIS A 919 3.19 11.42 -18.14
N HIS A 920 4.35 11.52 -17.50
CA HIS A 920 4.53 12.39 -16.35
C HIS A 920 5.06 13.74 -16.80
N VAL A 921 4.18 14.75 -16.75
CA VAL A 921 4.55 16.16 -16.79
C VAL A 921 4.52 16.65 -15.34
N PRO A 922 5.68 16.74 -14.65
CA PRO A 922 5.68 17.03 -13.22
C PRO A 922 5.07 18.40 -12.91
N CYS A 923 4.61 18.61 -11.69
CA CYS A 923 4.20 19.93 -11.19
C CYS A 923 4.84 20.27 -9.84
N GLN A 924 4.55 21.46 -9.30
CA GLN A 924 5.14 21.91 -8.04
C GLN A 924 4.65 21.07 -6.85
N GLU A 925 3.41 20.58 -6.91
CA GLU A 925 2.80 19.72 -5.89
C GLU A 925 3.49 18.36 -5.76
N ASP A 926 4.24 17.94 -6.78
CA ASP A 926 5.02 16.71 -6.76
C ASP A 926 6.35 16.88 -5.99
N PHE A 927 6.71 18.10 -5.59
CA PHE A 927 7.94 18.44 -4.87
C PHE A 927 7.65 18.81 -3.40
N PRO A 928 8.47 18.32 -2.43
CA PRO A 928 9.65 17.47 -2.59
C PRO A 928 9.35 15.96 -2.67
N VAL A 929 8.10 15.55 -2.38
CA VAL A 929 7.62 14.17 -2.45
C VAL A 929 6.26 14.16 -3.14
N MET A 930 6.11 13.29 -4.13
CA MET A 930 4.94 13.20 -4.98
C MET A 930 3.76 12.53 -4.24
N PRO A 931 2.56 13.15 -4.21
CA PRO A 931 1.33 12.47 -3.82
C PRO A 931 1.11 11.19 -4.65
N THR A 932 0.50 10.18 -4.06
CA THR A 932 0.30 8.91 -4.78
C THR A 932 -0.59 9.09 -6.00
N LEU A 933 -0.09 8.74 -7.19
CA LEU A 933 -0.87 8.65 -8.43
C LEU A 933 -1.36 7.21 -8.64
N HIS A 934 -2.60 7.09 -9.10
CA HIS A 934 -3.31 5.82 -9.20
C HIS A 934 -3.66 5.48 -10.66
N GLY A 935 -3.40 4.23 -11.07
CA GLY A 935 -3.79 3.68 -12.37
C GLY A 935 -4.23 2.22 -12.25
N GLY A 936 -4.89 1.63 -13.26
CA GLY A 936 -5.28 0.21 -13.14
C GLY A 936 -6.14 -0.33 -14.27
N PHE A 937 -6.58 -1.58 -14.12
CA PHE A 937 -7.42 -2.29 -15.08
C PHE A 937 -8.27 -3.36 -14.38
N GLU A 938 -9.24 -3.91 -15.11
CA GLU A 938 -10.10 -4.97 -14.60
C GLU A 938 -10.18 -6.15 -15.56
N LEU A 939 -10.02 -7.36 -15.01
CA LEU A 939 -10.39 -8.61 -15.66
C LEU A 939 -11.78 -9.01 -15.18
N ARG A 940 -12.79 -8.83 -16.04
CA ARG A 940 -14.20 -9.07 -15.69
C ARG A 940 -14.72 -10.36 -16.33
N PRO A 941 -15.41 -11.25 -15.58
CA PRO A 941 -16.05 -12.42 -16.19
C PRO A 941 -17.10 -11.99 -17.23
N ALA A 942 -17.05 -12.59 -18.42
CA ALA A 942 -17.95 -12.33 -19.54
C ALA A 942 -18.55 -13.65 -20.02
N ASN A 943 -19.82 -13.89 -19.69
CA ASN A 943 -20.47 -15.21 -19.87
C ASN A 943 -19.71 -16.37 -19.18
N TYR A 944 -18.87 -16.07 -18.19
CA TYR A 944 -18.15 -17.10 -17.46
C TYR A 944 -19.09 -17.97 -16.63
N PHE A 945 -20.03 -17.31 -15.94
CA PHE A 945 -21.08 -17.91 -15.13
C PHE A 945 -22.41 -17.97 -15.88
N GLU A 946 -23.35 -18.81 -15.43
CA GLU A 946 -24.69 -18.91 -16.02
C GLU A 946 -25.57 -17.66 -15.75
N SER A 947 -25.26 -16.91 -14.70
CA SER A 947 -25.87 -15.62 -14.36
C SER A 947 -24.95 -14.87 -13.39
N ASN A 948 -25.42 -13.76 -12.81
CA ASN A 948 -24.70 -13.05 -11.76
C ASN A 948 -24.27 -14.02 -10.62
N PRO A 949 -22.97 -14.20 -10.36
CA PRO A 949 -22.44 -15.16 -9.39
C PRO A 949 -22.67 -14.75 -7.93
N LEU A 950 -23.11 -13.52 -7.67
CA LEU A 950 -23.40 -13.02 -6.33
C LEU A 950 -24.86 -13.26 -5.89
N LEU A 951 -25.73 -13.70 -6.81
CA LEU A 951 -27.08 -14.10 -6.47
C LEU A 951 -27.05 -15.54 -5.93
N LYS A 952 -27.29 -15.68 -4.62
CA LYS A 952 -27.57 -16.99 -4.01
C LYS A 952 -28.95 -17.48 -4.49
N GLN A 953 -29.07 -18.76 -4.80
CA GLN A 953 -30.39 -19.38 -4.90
C GLN A 953 -30.90 -19.66 -3.49
N GLU A 954 -32.18 -19.39 -3.26
CA GLU A 954 -32.96 -20.03 -2.19
C GLU A 954 -33.05 -21.54 -2.42
#